data_AF-A0A8B8EXM8-F1
#
_entry.id   AF-A0A8B8EXM8-F1
#
_cell.length_a   1.000
_cell.length_b   1.000
_cell.length_c   1.000
_cell.angle_alpha   90.00
_cell.angle_beta   90.00
_cell.angle_gamma   90.00
#
_symmetry.space_group_name_H-M   'P 1'
#
loop_
_entity.id
_entity.type
_entity.pdbx_description
1 polymer ?
#
loop_
_entity_poly.entity_id
_entity_poly.type
_entity_poly.pdbx_seq_one_letter_code
_entity_poly.pdbx_strand_id
1 'polypeptide(L)'
;MAITFHTCCSLYLVLFTLLEFGACDNRFKNVKFCPANAQEWENRAKNKSCQEPTPDFMCAAIENHPGKFGEICTIVGLSSTGQCAVLDADTYNLNYIDCSAWPGCPSGPYRASDVYKYPVCYNITFSLSTSPPSITDTVTQNTTSASTETVVIFILTFILFSTVLLVCLGFMWRKRSQRTKQAGSPEQSEVGLLEEKKNEKDINNVSMLGTYLKYRLIAISDLSDLRNKMLLHSKSLNHHHSAIYDKIKHMSKEDDLKMLDLNIVYMLLTNFCDIPSPSCGWGNKPNVEDLSLSANIERIRILVNDYLDHGHCDQENADEIIKGWIAEYGEINRSDIIDLSRESKINYLKIKPDCFKKNGVVVTRAIDNVFEKMKSSNIVICLGAIGCGKTTALEFITKEYKDQGWQIEWVEEFIDDSCIDRVTTLNSERTILCCDNYCGSFGCHMFSQANLARNESTIMTLFSCGKVIKVLIGIHKHVYDEIESSIGHRCFQQHTNSFVDLDSLSESELLWIYKTQEEKGTKKQEPKSYEDLLTMTNRRSGLVGIPFQTMMMYALPDICFSKAFCNDPFQMIIEHFKKLTQKDKGKFEAFLYIMCTMLFDQNAEQLDQRVAKAISNDLDIHGVKYHVKELAPYVKIENDCVELKHELIAIALFHTFLEVFRNPRSFFIACDVRKALELIRPEDENQKYHPFAIPLSRISFKSIRLTLETRIKEASMNMEGHPLMKYFNEK
;
A
#
# COMPACT_ATOMS: atom_id res chain seq x y z
N MET A 1 -39.52 41.16 14.67
CA MET A 1 -38.94 39.89 14.17
C MET A 1 -38.23 40.00 12.80
N ALA A 2 -37.91 41.19 12.29
CA ALA A 2 -37.08 41.34 11.07
C ALA A 2 -35.70 41.99 11.35
N ILE A 3 -35.50 42.59 12.52
CA ILE A 3 -34.26 43.31 12.88
C ILE A 3 -33.22 42.38 13.54
N THR A 4 -33.65 41.26 14.13
CA THR A 4 -32.77 40.26 14.76
C THR A 4 -32.15 39.27 13.78
N PHE A 5 -32.61 39.23 12.52
CA PHE A 5 -32.06 38.33 11.50
C PHE A 5 -30.89 38.97 10.74
N HIS A 6 -30.90 40.29 10.56
CA HIS A 6 -29.83 41.01 9.86
C HIS A 6 -28.56 41.19 10.69
N THR A 7 -28.67 41.28 12.02
CA THR A 7 -27.51 41.36 12.93
C THR A 7 -26.80 40.01 13.09
N CYS A 8 -27.53 38.88 13.04
CA CYS A 8 -26.93 37.55 13.07
C CYS A 8 -26.16 37.21 11.77
N CYS A 9 -26.68 37.58 10.59
CA CYS A 9 -25.99 37.33 9.33
C CYS A 9 -24.71 38.17 9.16
N SER A 10 -24.69 39.40 9.67
CA SER A 10 -23.50 40.26 9.63
C SER A 10 -22.43 39.81 10.63
N LEU A 11 -22.80 39.29 11.80
CA LEU A 11 -21.87 38.65 12.74
C LEU A 11 -21.34 37.30 12.23
N TYR A 12 -22.14 36.52 11.50
CA TYR A 12 -21.68 35.28 10.86
C TYR A 12 -20.74 35.53 9.67
N LEU A 13 -20.96 36.60 8.90
CA LEU A 13 -20.04 37.02 7.83
C LEU A 13 -18.73 37.59 8.37
N VAL A 14 -18.75 38.27 9.52
CA VAL A 14 -17.52 38.72 10.21
C VAL A 14 -16.82 37.55 10.92
N LEU A 15 -17.54 36.54 11.43
CA LEU A 15 -16.91 35.31 11.94
C LEU A 15 -16.37 34.42 10.83
N PHE A 16 -16.99 34.36 9.65
CA PHE A 16 -16.45 33.62 8.50
C PHE A 16 -15.20 34.30 7.94
N THR A 17 -15.14 35.64 7.92
CA THR A 17 -13.91 36.36 7.51
C THR A 17 -12.82 36.37 8.59
N LEU A 18 -13.13 36.06 9.85
CA LEU A 18 -12.15 35.90 10.94
C LEU A 18 -11.75 34.43 11.19
N LEU A 19 -12.53 33.44 10.73
CA LEU A 19 -12.16 32.01 10.77
C LEU A 19 -11.37 31.54 9.53
N GLU A 20 -11.14 32.41 8.55
CA GLU A 20 -10.18 32.17 7.46
C GLU A 20 -8.73 32.57 7.80
N PHE A 21 -8.46 33.15 8.98
CA PHE A 21 -7.10 33.50 9.43
C PHE A 21 -6.39 32.41 10.26
N GLY A 22 -6.80 31.15 10.10
CA GLY A 22 -6.17 29.97 10.73
C GLY A 22 -5.62 28.93 9.76
N ALA A 23 -5.65 29.20 8.45
CA ALA A 23 -4.87 28.45 7.47
C ALA A 23 -3.60 29.26 7.17
N CYS A 24 -2.42 28.64 7.20
CA CYS A 24 -1.19 29.27 6.71
C CYS A 24 -1.39 29.63 5.23
N ASP A 25 -1.79 30.86 4.96
CA ASP A 25 -1.91 31.41 3.62
C ASP A 25 -0.50 31.58 3.06
N ASN A 26 0.02 30.54 2.40
CA ASN A 26 1.23 30.61 1.60
C ASN A 26 0.92 31.59 0.47
N ARG A 27 1.21 32.89 0.67
CA ARG A 27 0.90 34.02 -0.24
C ARG A 27 1.43 33.77 -1.65
N PHE A 28 0.73 32.93 -2.40
CA PHE A 28 1.17 32.44 -3.69
C PHE A 28 1.01 33.55 -4.72
N LYS A 29 2.09 33.79 -5.46
CA LYS A 29 2.09 34.75 -6.54
C LYS A 29 2.71 34.09 -7.76
N ASN A 30 1.91 33.96 -8.82
CA ASN A 30 2.43 33.50 -10.11
C ASN A 30 3.43 34.53 -10.67
N VAL A 31 4.57 34.07 -11.16
CA VAL A 31 5.62 34.92 -11.74
C VAL A 31 6.13 34.36 -13.06
N LYS A 32 6.58 35.24 -13.95
CA LYS A 32 7.11 34.85 -15.27
C LYS A 32 8.48 34.18 -15.18
N PHE A 33 9.26 34.50 -14.17
CA PHE A 33 10.61 33.94 -13.93
C PHE A 33 10.97 34.05 -12.45
N CYS A 34 11.73 33.08 -11.96
CA CYS A 34 12.35 33.14 -10.64
C CYS A 34 13.67 33.92 -10.64
N PRO A 35 14.14 34.40 -9.47
CA PRO A 35 15.44 35.05 -9.35
C PRO A 35 16.58 34.16 -9.84
N ALA A 36 17.50 34.70 -10.65
CA ALA A 36 18.57 33.93 -11.25
C ALA A 36 19.83 33.81 -10.37
N ASN A 37 19.91 34.60 -9.30
CA ASN A 37 21.07 34.67 -8.41
C ASN A 37 20.66 35.14 -7.00
N ALA A 38 21.59 35.03 -6.05
CA ALA A 38 21.37 35.36 -4.64
C ALA A 38 20.94 36.82 -4.41
N GLN A 39 21.48 37.77 -5.18
CA GLN A 39 21.15 39.19 -5.04
C GLN A 39 19.70 39.48 -5.45
N GLU A 40 19.25 38.92 -6.57
CA GLU A 40 17.85 39.01 -6.98
C GLU A 40 16.93 38.29 -6.00
N TRP A 41 17.36 37.15 -5.45
CA TRP A 41 16.60 36.39 -4.47
C TRP A 41 16.36 37.21 -3.20
N GLU A 42 17.39 37.85 -2.66
CA GLU A 42 17.28 38.70 -1.47
C GLU A 42 16.40 39.94 -1.72
N ASN A 43 16.52 40.57 -2.88
CA ASN A 43 15.67 41.70 -3.26
C ASN A 43 14.19 41.29 -3.39
N ARG A 44 13.90 40.13 -3.97
CA ARG A 44 12.52 39.61 -4.05
C ARG A 44 11.98 39.18 -2.71
N ALA A 45 12.80 38.59 -1.85
CA ALA A 45 12.44 38.25 -0.48
C ALA A 45 12.04 39.49 0.33
N LYS A 46 12.85 40.57 0.27
CA LYS A 46 12.54 41.86 0.90
C LYS A 46 11.24 42.47 0.39
N ASN A 47 10.95 42.35 -0.91
CA ASN A 47 9.72 42.88 -1.50
C ASN A 47 8.47 42.05 -1.16
N LYS A 48 8.62 40.72 -0.95
CA LYS A 48 7.49 39.84 -0.60
C LYS A 48 7.10 39.96 0.88
N SER A 49 8.03 40.37 1.75
CA SER A 49 7.81 40.64 3.18
C SER A 49 7.14 39.48 3.92
N CYS A 50 7.75 38.29 3.86
CA CYS A 50 7.28 37.11 4.59
C CYS A 50 7.42 37.30 6.11
N GLN A 51 6.44 36.80 6.88
CA GLN A 51 6.34 36.94 8.34
C GLN A 51 5.92 35.61 8.95
N GLU A 52 6.06 35.47 10.27
CA GLU A 52 5.60 34.28 11.01
C GLU A 52 4.10 33.99 10.74
N PRO A 53 3.70 32.71 10.58
CA PRO A 53 4.47 31.48 10.84
C PRO A 53 5.30 30.95 9.64
N THR A 54 5.34 31.64 8.50
CA THR A 54 6.07 31.22 7.29
C THR A 54 7.10 32.28 6.87
N PRO A 55 8.23 32.40 7.59
CA PRO A 55 9.14 33.54 7.43
C PRO A 55 10.01 33.49 6.17
N ASP A 56 10.13 32.35 5.49
CA ASP A 56 11.06 32.19 4.38
C ASP A 56 10.42 32.48 3.01
N PHE A 57 11.10 33.28 2.19
CA PHE A 57 10.76 33.48 0.78
C PHE A 57 11.22 32.30 -0.08
N MET A 58 10.35 31.83 -0.97
CA MET A 58 10.68 30.80 -1.96
C MET A 58 10.15 31.17 -3.35
N CYS A 59 10.94 30.91 -4.39
CA CYS A 59 10.50 30.91 -5.78
C CYS A 59 10.92 29.62 -6.49
N ALA A 60 9.97 28.88 -7.05
CA ALA A 60 10.24 27.62 -7.73
C ALA A 60 9.36 27.42 -8.97
N ALA A 61 9.75 26.47 -9.83
CA ALA A 61 8.90 25.99 -10.91
C ALA A 61 7.68 25.23 -10.35
N ILE A 62 6.55 25.35 -11.04
CA ILE A 62 5.34 24.59 -10.71
C ILE A 62 5.48 23.21 -11.37
N GLU A 63 5.35 22.14 -10.59
CA GLU A 63 5.52 20.79 -11.10
C GLU A 63 4.54 20.50 -12.25
N ASN A 64 5.00 19.72 -13.23
CA ASN A 64 4.26 19.33 -14.42
C ASN A 64 3.76 20.50 -15.30
N HIS A 65 4.24 21.73 -15.06
CA HIS A 65 3.88 22.93 -15.81
C HIS A 65 5.12 23.68 -16.32
N PRO A 66 5.72 23.23 -17.44
CA PRO A 66 6.93 23.83 -17.99
C PRO A 66 6.78 25.34 -18.20
N GLY A 67 7.76 26.12 -17.71
CA GLY A 67 7.78 27.58 -17.85
C GLY A 67 6.80 28.33 -16.93
N LYS A 68 6.11 27.65 -16.00
CA LYS A 68 5.32 28.31 -14.94
C LYS A 68 6.07 28.32 -13.61
N PHE A 69 6.08 29.47 -12.95
CA PHE A 69 6.77 29.69 -11.68
C PHE A 69 5.86 30.38 -10.67
N GLY A 70 6.17 30.19 -9.40
CA GLY A 70 5.47 30.87 -8.32
C GLY A 70 6.40 31.30 -7.21
N GLU A 71 5.99 32.34 -6.50
CA GLU A 71 6.60 32.79 -5.26
C GLU A 71 5.67 32.53 -4.08
N ILE A 72 6.17 31.95 -3.01
CA ILE A 72 5.44 31.70 -1.76
C ILE A 72 6.24 32.19 -0.55
N CYS A 73 5.53 32.40 0.57
CA CYS A 73 6.15 32.45 1.89
C CYS A 73 5.96 31.07 2.52
N THR A 74 7.01 30.47 3.06
CA THR A 74 6.98 29.09 3.58
C THR A 74 8.02 28.93 4.71
N ILE A 75 8.24 27.69 5.16
CA ILE A 75 9.39 27.32 5.99
C ILE A 75 10.29 26.46 5.10
N VAL A 76 11.49 26.92 4.77
CA VAL A 76 12.36 26.18 3.84
C VAL A 76 13.18 25.12 4.57
N GLY A 77 13.16 23.90 4.03
CA GLY A 77 13.98 22.78 4.49
C GLY A 77 15.23 22.55 3.64
N LEU A 78 15.94 21.47 3.96
CA LEU A 78 16.98 20.89 3.10
C LEU A 78 16.34 19.90 2.13
N SER A 79 16.77 19.91 0.88
CA SER A 79 16.47 18.85 -0.10
C SER A 79 17.28 17.59 0.21
N SER A 80 16.83 16.42 -0.29
CA SER A 80 17.69 15.24 -0.33
C SER A 80 18.63 15.30 -1.56
N THR A 81 19.71 14.52 -1.54
CA THR A 81 20.58 14.32 -2.70
C THR A 81 19.76 13.93 -3.94
N GLY A 82 20.05 14.54 -5.09
CA GLY A 82 19.37 14.22 -6.34
C GLY A 82 17.96 14.80 -6.49
N GLN A 83 17.54 15.73 -5.63
CA GLN A 83 16.21 16.34 -5.69
C GLN A 83 16.22 17.82 -6.05
N CYS A 84 15.19 18.28 -6.75
CA CYS A 84 14.90 19.69 -7.02
C CYS A 84 13.72 20.18 -6.20
N ALA A 85 13.85 21.35 -5.57
CA ALA A 85 12.76 22.06 -4.91
C ALA A 85 11.80 22.70 -5.93
N VAL A 86 10.50 22.41 -5.82
CA VAL A 86 9.44 22.84 -6.76
C VAL A 86 8.19 23.27 -6.00
N LEU A 87 7.20 23.83 -6.70
CA LEU A 87 5.87 24.08 -6.16
C LEU A 87 4.90 23.01 -6.66
N ASP A 88 4.15 22.43 -5.74
CA ASP A 88 3.08 21.48 -6.04
C ASP A 88 1.99 22.14 -6.92
N ALA A 89 1.48 21.43 -7.91
CA ALA A 89 0.59 22.02 -8.91
C ALA A 89 -0.81 22.31 -8.37
N ASP A 90 -1.23 21.57 -7.35
CA ASP A 90 -2.59 21.64 -6.79
C ASP A 90 -2.63 22.54 -5.55
N THR A 91 -1.57 22.51 -4.73
CA THR A 91 -1.50 23.21 -3.44
C THR A 91 -0.57 24.42 -3.45
N TYR A 92 0.31 24.56 -4.46
CA TYR A 92 1.36 25.57 -4.54
C TYR A 92 2.35 25.58 -3.38
N ASN A 93 2.35 24.54 -2.55
CA ASN A 93 3.28 24.38 -1.44
C ASN A 93 4.63 23.89 -1.94
N LEU A 94 5.66 24.10 -1.12
CA LEU A 94 7.01 23.60 -1.40
C LEU A 94 7.00 22.06 -1.45
N ASN A 95 7.49 21.51 -2.56
CA ASN A 95 7.64 20.09 -2.81
C ASN A 95 9.07 19.80 -3.33
N TYR A 96 9.45 18.53 -3.41
CA TYR A 96 10.73 18.09 -3.97
C TYR A 96 10.52 16.93 -4.95
N ILE A 97 11.17 17.00 -6.11
CA ILE A 97 11.12 15.95 -7.13
C ILE A 97 12.51 15.40 -7.41
N ASP A 98 12.60 14.13 -7.81
CA ASP A 98 13.86 13.51 -8.22
C ASP A 98 14.30 14.04 -9.60
N CYS A 99 15.52 14.55 -9.69
CA CYS A 99 16.16 14.99 -10.93
C CYS A 99 17.42 14.19 -11.28
N SER A 100 17.71 13.08 -10.58
CA SER A 100 19.00 12.37 -10.64
C SER A 100 19.41 11.93 -12.05
N ALA A 101 18.44 11.79 -12.96
CA ALA A 101 18.66 11.47 -14.36
C ALA A 101 19.12 12.66 -15.23
N TRP A 102 19.12 13.89 -14.71
CA TRP A 102 19.35 15.12 -15.46
C TRP A 102 20.74 15.72 -15.19
N PRO A 103 21.50 16.09 -16.25
CA PRO A 103 22.76 16.80 -16.09
C PRO A 103 22.57 18.12 -15.34
N GLY A 104 23.37 18.33 -14.28
CA GLY A 104 23.28 19.53 -13.43
C GLY A 104 22.33 19.40 -12.23
N CYS A 105 21.77 18.21 -11.97
CA CYS A 105 21.01 17.91 -10.76
C CYS A 105 21.91 18.04 -9.51
N PRO A 106 21.38 18.53 -8.36
CA PRO A 106 22.15 18.70 -7.13
C PRO A 106 22.82 17.41 -6.66
N SER A 107 24.15 17.42 -6.58
CA SER A 107 24.96 16.27 -6.15
C SER A 107 24.95 16.02 -4.65
N GLY A 108 24.35 16.92 -3.86
CA GLY A 108 24.15 16.77 -2.43
C GLY A 108 22.98 17.62 -1.92
N PRO A 109 22.57 17.43 -0.65
CA PRO A 109 21.53 18.23 -0.01
C PRO A 109 21.83 19.72 -0.07
N TYR A 110 20.83 20.53 -0.37
CA TYR A 110 20.95 21.99 -0.37
C TYR A 110 19.70 22.62 0.25
N ARG A 111 19.80 23.84 0.77
CA ARG A 111 18.65 24.57 1.30
C ARG A 111 17.72 24.94 0.14
N ALA A 112 16.42 24.70 0.23
CA ALA A 112 15.52 24.95 -0.90
C ALA A 112 15.59 26.39 -1.45
N SER A 113 15.88 27.37 -0.60
CA SER A 113 16.12 28.77 -1.00
C SER A 113 17.30 28.96 -1.95
N ASP A 114 18.21 28.00 -2.06
CA ASP A 114 19.36 28.00 -2.96
C ASP A 114 19.07 27.31 -4.30
N VAL A 115 17.80 27.01 -4.61
CA VAL A 115 17.41 26.36 -5.88
C VAL A 115 17.84 27.15 -7.13
N TYR A 116 18.02 28.47 -7.02
CA TYR A 116 18.55 29.31 -8.11
C TYR A 116 19.96 28.89 -8.58
N LYS A 117 20.71 28.16 -7.75
CA LYS A 117 22.02 27.59 -8.12
C LYS A 117 21.91 26.41 -9.09
N TYR A 118 20.72 25.87 -9.29
CA TYR A 118 20.47 24.67 -10.09
C TYR A 118 19.46 24.94 -11.20
N PRO A 119 19.90 25.48 -12.36
CA PRO A 119 19.03 25.82 -13.47
C PRO A 119 18.14 24.67 -13.96
N VAL A 120 18.63 23.43 -13.83
CA VAL A 120 17.89 22.21 -14.19
C VAL A 120 16.57 22.08 -13.45
N CYS A 121 16.48 22.60 -12.22
CA CYS A 121 15.27 22.55 -11.39
C CYS A 121 14.13 23.45 -11.89
N TYR A 122 14.38 24.27 -12.90
CA TYR A 122 13.37 25.15 -13.49
C TYR A 122 12.75 24.59 -14.78
N ASN A 123 13.25 23.47 -15.32
CA ASN A 123 12.85 22.95 -16.62
C ASN A 123 12.22 21.54 -16.54
N ILE A 124 11.18 21.41 -15.72
CA ILE A 124 10.58 20.12 -15.38
C ILE A 124 9.45 19.80 -16.35
N THR A 125 9.73 18.93 -17.31
CA THR A 125 8.70 18.27 -18.14
C THR A 125 8.50 16.85 -17.61
N PHE A 126 7.24 16.48 -17.35
CA PHE A 126 6.89 15.09 -17.03
C PHE A 126 6.95 14.28 -18.32
N SER A 127 7.91 13.38 -18.45
CA SER A 127 7.86 12.31 -19.43
C SER A 127 8.48 11.03 -18.86
N LEU A 128 7.59 10.10 -18.49
CA LEU A 128 7.84 8.67 -18.49
C LEU A 128 8.24 8.25 -19.92
N SER A 129 9.50 8.40 -20.28
CA SER A 129 10.08 7.81 -21.49
C SER A 129 11.58 7.62 -21.32
N THR A 130 12.00 6.35 -21.32
CA THR A 130 13.39 5.93 -21.42
C THR A 130 13.97 6.32 -22.76
N SER A 131 14.56 7.52 -22.85
CA SER A 131 15.66 7.83 -23.78
C SER A 131 16.26 9.22 -23.48
N PRO A 132 17.59 9.37 -23.46
CA PRO A 132 18.23 10.66 -23.24
C PRO A 132 17.97 11.60 -24.43
N PRO A 133 17.60 12.88 -24.19
CA PRO A 133 17.50 13.86 -25.26
C PRO A 133 18.90 14.20 -25.78
N SER A 134 19.13 13.96 -27.06
CA SER A 134 20.24 14.52 -27.82
C SER A 134 20.11 16.04 -27.89
N ILE A 135 21.09 16.74 -27.32
CA ILE A 135 21.26 18.19 -27.45
C ILE A 135 21.77 18.43 -28.88
N THR A 136 20.88 18.87 -29.77
CA THR A 136 21.27 19.61 -30.97
C THR A 136 21.13 21.08 -30.66
N ASP A 137 22.27 21.76 -30.54
CA ASP A 137 22.35 23.22 -30.58
C ASP A 137 21.86 23.68 -31.96
N THR A 138 20.69 24.33 -32.00
CA THR A 138 20.28 25.13 -33.17
C THR A 138 20.41 26.60 -32.86
N VAL A 139 21.58 27.11 -33.23
CA VAL A 139 21.80 28.52 -33.55
C VAL A 139 20.89 28.88 -34.72
N THR A 140 20.01 29.86 -34.49
CA THR A 140 19.18 30.48 -35.51
C THR A 140 20.06 31.21 -36.51
N GLN A 141 20.11 30.75 -37.76
CA GLN A 141 20.46 31.58 -38.91
C GLN A 141 19.43 31.39 -40.02
N ASN A 142 18.89 32.51 -40.48
CA ASN A 142 18.08 32.61 -41.68
C ASN A 142 18.93 32.25 -42.92
N THR A 143 18.33 31.67 -43.97
CA THR A 143 18.09 32.24 -45.32
C THR A 143 18.02 31.13 -46.39
N THR A 144 16.92 31.14 -47.17
CA THR A 144 16.76 30.79 -48.61
C THR A 144 17.17 29.44 -49.25
N SER A 145 16.17 28.96 -50.00
CA SER A 145 16.19 28.41 -51.38
C SER A 145 16.36 26.90 -51.60
N ALA A 146 15.37 26.37 -52.33
CA ALA A 146 15.20 25.00 -52.76
C ALA A 146 16.23 24.57 -53.80
N SER A 147 16.62 23.29 -53.77
CA SER A 147 17.31 22.62 -54.87
C SER A 147 16.46 21.47 -55.42
N THR A 148 16.28 21.52 -56.73
CA THR A 148 15.37 20.74 -57.58
C THR A 148 15.82 19.30 -57.88
N GLU A 149 16.81 18.77 -57.16
CA GLU A 149 17.44 17.48 -57.52
C GLU A 149 16.83 16.26 -56.82
N THR A 150 16.17 16.43 -55.66
CA THR A 150 15.56 15.32 -54.92
C THR A 150 14.27 14.81 -55.58
N VAL A 151 13.50 15.66 -56.25
CA VAL A 151 12.22 15.29 -56.86
C VAL A 151 12.41 14.39 -58.10
N VAL A 152 13.48 14.59 -58.88
CA VAL A 152 13.74 13.80 -60.10
C VAL A 152 14.09 12.35 -59.77
N ILE A 153 14.82 12.11 -58.68
CA ILE A 153 15.21 10.75 -58.25
C ILE A 153 13.98 9.96 -57.77
N PHE A 154 13.04 10.60 -57.06
CA PHE A 154 11.79 9.95 -56.65
C PHE A 154 10.91 9.57 -57.84
N ILE A 155 10.85 10.41 -58.88
CA ILE A 155 10.04 10.13 -60.08
C ILE A 155 10.65 8.96 -60.88
N LEU A 156 11.97 8.93 -61.06
CA LEU A 156 12.64 7.86 -61.81
C LEU A 156 12.55 6.50 -61.10
N THR A 157 12.67 6.47 -59.78
CA THR A 157 12.53 5.24 -58.99
C THR A 157 11.09 4.71 -59.01
N PHE A 158 10.08 5.59 -58.99
CA PHE A 158 8.67 5.21 -59.07
C PHE A 158 8.28 4.64 -60.44
N ILE A 159 8.84 5.18 -61.53
CA ILE A 159 8.61 4.67 -62.89
C ILE A 159 9.25 3.28 -63.05
N LEU A 160 10.46 3.08 -62.53
CA LEU A 160 11.12 1.77 -62.56
C LEU A 160 10.33 0.72 -61.77
N PHE A 161 9.81 1.08 -60.59
CA PHE A 161 8.99 0.18 -59.78
C PHE A 161 7.66 -0.18 -60.48
N SER A 162 7.00 0.81 -61.10
CA SER A 162 5.74 0.61 -61.80
C SER A 162 5.90 -0.28 -63.04
N THR A 163 7.01 -0.16 -63.77
CA THR A 163 7.29 -1.02 -64.94
C THR A 163 7.57 -2.45 -64.54
N VAL A 164 8.32 -2.68 -63.45
CA VAL A 164 8.54 -4.04 -62.91
C VAL A 164 7.23 -4.66 -62.43
N LEU A 165 6.37 -3.89 -61.77
CA LEU A 165 5.07 -4.38 -61.29
C LEU A 165 4.16 -4.81 -62.45
N LEU A 166 4.14 -4.04 -63.54
CA LEU A 166 3.34 -4.36 -64.74
C LEU A 166 3.88 -5.58 -65.48
N VAL A 167 5.20 -5.79 -65.53
CA VAL A 167 5.80 -7.01 -66.09
C VAL A 167 5.49 -8.23 -65.23
N CYS A 168 5.55 -8.10 -63.90
CA CYS A 168 5.17 -9.17 -62.96
C CYS A 168 3.68 -9.53 -63.08
N LEU A 169 2.80 -8.53 -63.18
CA LEU A 169 1.36 -8.74 -63.40
C LEU A 169 1.09 -9.38 -64.76
N GLY A 170 1.80 -8.96 -65.82
CA GLY A 170 1.74 -9.58 -67.14
C GLY A 170 2.21 -11.03 -67.15
N PHE A 171 3.24 -11.37 -66.37
CA PHE A 171 3.74 -12.74 -66.22
C PHE A 171 2.74 -13.61 -65.43
N MET A 172 2.14 -13.06 -64.38
CA MET A 172 1.07 -13.72 -63.62
C MET A 172 -0.19 -13.95 -64.47
N TRP A 173 -0.53 -13.01 -65.36
CA TRP A 173 -1.66 -13.14 -66.28
C TRP A 173 -1.39 -14.18 -67.39
N ARG A 174 -0.17 -14.22 -67.93
CA ARG A 174 0.25 -15.28 -68.87
C ARG A 174 0.24 -16.66 -68.23
N LYS A 175 0.59 -16.77 -66.94
CA LYS A 175 0.56 -18.03 -66.18
C LYS A 175 -0.86 -18.46 -65.77
N ARG A 176 -1.80 -17.51 -65.63
CA ARG A 176 -3.24 -17.79 -65.42
C ARG A 176 -3.95 -18.21 -66.71
N SER A 177 -3.55 -17.68 -67.88
CA SER A 177 -4.16 -18.01 -69.18
C SER A 177 -3.76 -19.39 -69.73
N GLN A 178 -2.67 -20.01 -69.23
CA GLN A 178 -2.25 -21.36 -69.63
C GLN A 178 -2.76 -22.50 -68.71
N ARG A 179 -3.55 -22.21 -67.66
CA ARG A 179 -4.16 -23.24 -66.80
C ARG A 179 -5.64 -23.55 -67.12
N THR A 180 -6.19 -23.01 -68.20
CA THR A 180 -7.57 -23.28 -68.64
C THR A 180 -7.61 -24.03 -69.97
N LYS A 181 -6.89 -25.16 -70.07
CA LYS A 181 -7.14 -26.20 -71.09
C LYS A 181 -6.75 -27.58 -70.56
N GLN A 182 -7.62 -28.17 -69.74
CA GLN A 182 -7.90 -29.61 -69.75
C GLN A 182 -9.16 -29.85 -68.92
N ALA A 183 -10.29 -29.94 -69.62
CA ALA A 183 -11.50 -30.53 -69.08
C ALA A 183 -11.32 -32.05 -69.09
N GLY A 184 -11.59 -32.69 -67.95
CA GLY A 184 -11.67 -34.14 -67.81
C GLY A 184 -12.24 -34.52 -66.45
N SER A 185 -13.48 -35.04 -66.45
CA SER A 185 -14.25 -35.66 -65.36
C SER A 185 -15.16 -34.75 -64.48
N PRO A 186 -16.49 -35.00 -64.40
CA PRO A 186 -17.45 -34.19 -63.64
C PRO A 186 -17.47 -34.38 -62.12
N GLU A 187 -16.55 -35.12 -61.50
CA GLU A 187 -16.66 -35.49 -60.07
C GLU A 187 -15.82 -34.61 -59.12
N GLN A 188 -14.92 -33.76 -59.64
CA GLN A 188 -14.02 -32.94 -58.82
C GLN A 188 -14.48 -31.49 -58.57
N SER A 189 -15.44 -30.95 -59.35
CA SER A 189 -15.94 -29.59 -59.11
C SER A 189 -16.95 -29.51 -57.97
N GLU A 190 -17.67 -30.60 -57.71
CA GLU A 190 -18.66 -30.66 -56.64
C GLU A 190 -17.98 -30.85 -55.27
N VAL A 191 -16.92 -31.67 -55.22
CA VAL A 191 -16.09 -31.87 -54.02
C VAL A 191 -15.35 -30.59 -53.64
N GLY A 192 -14.75 -29.87 -54.60
CA GLY A 192 -14.08 -28.59 -54.31
C GLY A 192 -15.05 -27.50 -53.83
N LEU A 193 -16.26 -27.42 -54.40
CA LEU A 193 -17.28 -26.46 -53.96
C LEU A 193 -17.87 -26.81 -52.59
N LEU A 194 -17.98 -28.11 -52.28
CA LEU A 194 -18.39 -28.61 -50.96
C LEU A 194 -17.31 -28.37 -49.90
N GLU A 195 -16.03 -28.56 -50.24
CA GLU A 195 -14.90 -28.24 -49.36
C GLU A 195 -14.79 -26.73 -49.11
N GLU A 196 -15.00 -25.89 -50.13
CA GLU A 196 -14.97 -24.43 -49.99
C GLU A 196 -16.14 -23.93 -49.12
N LYS A 197 -17.36 -24.47 -49.31
CA LYS A 197 -18.52 -24.18 -48.44
C LYS A 197 -18.35 -24.69 -47.01
N LYS A 198 -17.72 -25.86 -46.84
CA LYS A 198 -17.44 -26.42 -45.52
C LYS A 198 -16.44 -25.56 -44.77
N ASN A 199 -15.36 -25.13 -45.44
CA ASN A 199 -14.35 -24.24 -44.88
C ASN A 199 -14.94 -22.85 -44.52
N GLU A 200 -15.84 -22.31 -45.36
CA GLU A 200 -16.56 -21.05 -45.08
C GLU A 200 -17.54 -21.18 -43.89
N LYS A 201 -18.17 -22.35 -43.71
CA LYS A 201 -18.99 -22.61 -42.52
C LYS A 201 -18.11 -22.76 -41.26
N ASP A 202 -17.02 -23.50 -41.35
CA ASP A 202 -16.07 -23.73 -40.25
C ASP A 202 -15.50 -22.40 -39.73
N ILE A 203 -15.02 -21.53 -40.64
CA ILE A 203 -14.49 -20.21 -40.25
C ILE A 203 -15.57 -19.33 -39.60
N ASN A 204 -16.80 -19.33 -40.13
CA ASN A 204 -17.89 -18.52 -39.59
C ASN A 204 -18.28 -18.98 -38.17
N ASN A 205 -18.45 -20.29 -37.97
CA ASN A 205 -18.83 -20.86 -36.68
C ASN A 205 -17.77 -20.61 -35.61
N VAL A 206 -16.49 -20.86 -35.91
CA VAL A 206 -15.40 -20.65 -34.94
C VAL A 206 -15.22 -19.16 -34.64
N SER A 207 -15.39 -18.28 -35.64
CA SER A 207 -15.33 -16.84 -35.43
C SER A 207 -16.48 -16.35 -34.54
N MET A 208 -17.70 -16.88 -34.74
CA MET A 208 -18.82 -16.62 -33.84
C MET A 208 -18.54 -17.09 -32.41
N LEU A 209 -18.06 -18.32 -32.23
CA LEU A 209 -17.72 -18.85 -30.89
C LEU A 209 -16.67 -18.02 -30.16
N GLY A 210 -15.60 -17.60 -30.86
CA GLY A 210 -14.61 -16.72 -30.28
C GLY A 210 -15.19 -15.34 -29.92
N THR A 211 -16.06 -14.79 -30.75
CA THR A 211 -16.75 -13.51 -30.46
C THR A 211 -17.62 -13.63 -29.20
N TYR A 212 -18.34 -14.74 -29.10
CA TYR A 212 -19.16 -15.10 -27.95
C TYR A 212 -18.34 -15.15 -26.64
N LEU A 213 -17.11 -15.68 -26.65
CA LEU A 213 -16.23 -15.62 -25.47
C LEU A 213 -15.95 -14.18 -25.02
N LYS A 214 -15.72 -13.26 -25.97
CA LYS A 214 -15.49 -11.83 -25.65
C LYS A 214 -16.74 -11.21 -25.02
N TYR A 215 -17.92 -11.50 -25.57
CA TYR A 215 -19.20 -11.05 -25.01
C TYR A 215 -19.43 -11.62 -23.61
N ARG A 216 -19.08 -12.89 -23.39
CA ARG A 216 -19.22 -13.52 -22.08
C ARG A 216 -18.35 -12.82 -21.04
N LEU A 217 -17.10 -12.50 -21.37
CA LEU A 217 -16.21 -11.77 -20.48
C LEU A 217 -16.83 -10.43 -20.07
N ILE A 218 -17.40 -9.69 -21.01
CA ILE A 218 -18.01 -8.38 -20.76
C ILE A 218 -19.26 -8.50 -19.91
N ALA A 219 -20.11 -9.48 -20.19
CA ALA A 219 -21.36 -9.68 -19.47
C ALA A 219 -21.17 -10.02 -17.98
N ILE A 220 -20.03 -10.59 -17.60
CA ILE A 220 -19.76 -11.05 -16.21
C ILE A 220 -18.70 -10.25 -15.47
N SER A 221 -17.97 -9.37 -16.16
CA SER A 221 -16.89 -8.62 -15.54
C SER A 221 -17.38 -7.25 -15.10
N ASP A 222 -17.27 -6.98 -13.81
CA ASP A 222 -17.10 -5.61 -13.32
C ASP A 222 -15.62 -5.25 -13.52
N LEU A 223 -15.34 -4.16 -14.26
CA LEU A 223 -13.97 -3.83 -14.64
C LEU A 223 -13.10 -3.49 -13.42
N SER A 224 -13.67 -2.91 -12.35
CA SER A 224 -12.93 -2.66 -11.11
C SER A 224 -12.65 -3.97 -10.39
N ASP A 225 -13.66 -4.80 -10.13
CA ASP A 225 -13.47 -6.11 -9.49
C ASP A 225 -12.45 -6.99 -10.24
N LEU A 226 -12.52 -7.01 -11.58
CA LEU A 226 -11.57 -7.70 -12.43
C LEU A 226 -10.14 -7.20 -12.21
N ARG A 227 -9.92 -5.88 -12.21
CA ARG A 227 -8.59 -5.28 -11.93
C ARG A 227 -8.08 -5.67 -10.56
N ASN A 228 -8.96 -5.68 -9.56
CA ASN A 228 -8.59 -5.99 -8.18
C ASN A 228 -8.19 -7.46 -8.04
N LYS A 229 -8.97 -8.37 -8.63
CA LYS A 229 -8.60 -9.80 -8.71
C LYS A 229 -7.30 -10.01 -9.48
N MET A 230 -7.09 -9.30 -10.59
CA MET A 230 -5.83 -9.38 -11.32
C MET A 230 -4.64 -8.86 -10.49
N LEU A 231 -4.81 -7.77 -9.75
CA LEU A 231 -3.75 -7.21 -8.90
C LEU A 231 -3.30 -8.20 -7.83
N LEU A 232 -4.22 -8.96 -7.24
CA LEU A 232 -3.90 -10.03 -6.27
C LEU A 232 -3.01 -11.15 -6.86
N HIS A 233 -2.87 -11.19 -8.20
CA HIS A 233 -2.13 -12.18 -8.98
C HIS A 233 -1.05 -11.53 -9.87
N SER A 234 -0.68 -10.28 -9.60
CA SER A 234 0.16 -9.44 -10.46
C SER A 234 1.52 -10.05 -10.80
N LYS A 235 2.19 -10.75 -9.88
CA LYS A 235 3.49 -11.39 -10.13
C LYS A 235 3.36 -12.54 -11.12
N SER A 236 2.37 -13.42 -10.90
CA SER A 236 2.12 -14.56 -11.79
C SER A 236 1.66 -14.07 -13.17
N LEU A 237 0.83 -13.03 -13.21
CA LEU A 237 0.44 -12.37 -14.47
C LEU A 237 1.66 -11.79 -15.18
N ASN A 238 2.51 -11.03 -14.48
CA ASN A 238 3.65 -10.36 -15.11
C ASN A 238 4.70 -11.35 -15.63
N HIS A 239 4.85 -12.51 -14.97
CA HIS A 239 5.75 -13.56 -15.42
C HIS A 239 5.32 -14.18 -16.77
N HIS A 240 4.01 -14.32 -16.99
CA HIS A 240 3.47 -14.94 -18.20
C HIS A 240 3.03 -13.93 -19.25
N HIS A 241 2.66 -12.72 -18.83
CA HIS A 241 2.01 -11.69 -19.63
C HIS A 241 2.24 -10.29 -19.06
N SER A 242 3.47 -9.79 -19.16
CA SER A 242 3.96 -8.55 -18.53
C SER A 242 3.20 -7.26 -18.86
N ALA A 243 2.34 -7.23 -19.89
CA ALA A 243 1.62 -6.03 -20.33
C ALA A 243 0.10 -6.11 -20.17
N ILE A 244 -0.47 -7.25 -19.75
CA ILE A 244 -1.93 -7.42 -19.72
C ILE A 244 -2.56 -6.56 -18.62
N TYR A 245 -1.97 -6.54 -17.42
CA TYR A 245 -2.51 -5.75 -16.33
C TYR A 245 -2.52 -4.26 -16.69
N ASP A 246 -1.42 -3.74 -17.23
CA ASP A 246 -1.35 -2.35 -17.70
C ASP A 246 -2.38 -2.07 -18.81
N LYS A 247 -2.53 -2.98 -19.79
CA LYS A 247 -3.53 -2.84 -20.86
C LYS A 247 -4.94 -2.70 -20.30
N ILE A 248 -5.34 -3.53 -19.32
CA ILE A 248 -6.68 -3.53 -18.73
C ILE A 248 -6.87 -2.36 -17.73
N LYS A 249 -5.80 -1.95 -17.04
CA LYS A 249 -5.80 -0.79 -16.15
C LYS A 249 -6.15 0.50 -16.89
N HIS A 250 -5.74 0.63 -18.15
CA HIS A 250 -6.03 1.80 -19.00
C HIS A 250 -7.36 1.75 -19.75
N MET A 251 -8.12 0.65 -19.67
CA MET A 251 -9.46 0.57 -20.26
C MET A 251 -10.43 1.50 -19.54
N SER A 252 -11.33 2.14 -20.27
CA SER A 252 -12.30 3.07 -19.69
C SER A 252 -13.68 2.44 -19.51
N LYS A 253 -13.99 1.41 -20.31
CA LYS A 253 -15.29 0.77 -20.37
C LYS A 253 -15.12 -0.74 -20.52
N GLU A 254 -16.10 -1.51 -20.07
CA GLU A 254 -16.14 -2.97 -20.22
C GLU A 254 -16.08 -3.38 -21.69
N ASP A 255 -16.68 -2.59 -22.59
CA ASP A 255 -16.61 -2.83 -24.04
C ASP A 255 -15.17 -2.82 -24.61
N ASP A 256 -14.22 -2.17 -23.95
CA ASP A 256 -12.81 -2.17 -24.37
C ASP A 256 -12.19 -3.59 -24.27
N LEU A 257 -12.79 -4.48 -23.46
CA LEU A 257 -12.38 -5.89 -23.35
C LEU A 257 -12.58 -6.67 -24.66
N LYS A 258 -13.42 -6.19 -25.59
CA LYS A 258 -13.55 -6.78 -26.95
C LYS A 258 -12.25 -6.73 -27.74
N MET A 259 -11.34 -5.80 -27.40
CA MET A 259 -10.04 -5.59 -28.06
C MET A 259 -8.94 -6.54 -27.55
N LEU A 260 -9.29 -7.49 -26.67
CA LEU A 260 -8.39 -8.52 -26.19
C LEU A 260 -8.38 -9.72 -27.13
N ASP A 261 -7.21 -10.33 -27.30
CA ASP A 261 -7.04 -11.58 -28.05
C ASP A 261 -7.71 -12.73 -27.28
N LEU A 262 -8.18 -13.76 -28.00
CA LEU A 262 -8.93 -14.87 -27.41
C LEU A 262 -8.17 -15.61 -26.31
N ASN A 263 -6.85 -15.74 -26.44
CA ASN A 263 -6.02 -16.36 -25.42
C ASN A 263 -6.09 -15.58 -24.09
N ILE A 264 -6.11 -14.23 -24.15
CA ILE A 264 -6.24 -13.37 -22.98
C ILE A 264 -7.67 -13.48 -22.42
N VAL A 265 -8.68 -13.40 -23.28
CA VAL A 265 -10.10 -13.50 -22.88
C VAL A 265 -10.35 -14.80 -22.12
N TYR A 266 -9.89 -15.93 -22.67
CA TYR A 266 -10.00 -17.23 -22.03
C TYR A 266 -9.23 -17.28 -20.69
N MET A 267 -8.02 -16.72 -20.62
CA MET A 267 -7.26 -16.63 -19.36
C MET A 267 -8.04 -15.84 -18.30
N LEU A 268 -8.67 -14.72 -18.66
CA LEU A 268 -9.45 -13.91 -17.72
C LEU A 268 -10.69 -14.66 -17.22
N LEU A 269 -11.45 -15.27 -18.13
CA LEU A 269 -12.65 -16.06 -17.80
C LEU A 269 -12.34 -17.20 -16.82
N THR A 270 -11.23 -17.91 -17.04
CA THR A 270 -10.87 -19.09 -16.27
C THR A 270 -10.18 -18.79 -14.93
N ASN A 271 -9.63 -17.59 -14.75
CA ASN A 271 -8.88 -17.23 -13.54
C ASN A 271 -9.53 -16.14 -12.66
N PHE A 272 -10.33 -15.23 -13.21
CA PHE A 272 -10.79 -14.03 -12.49
C PHE A 272 -12.30 -13.78 -12.50
N CYS A 273 -13.07 -14.49 -13.34
CA CYS A 273 -14.52 -14.27 -13.45
C CYS A 273 -15.38 -15.20 -12.57
N ASP A 274 -14.79 -15.81 -11.53
CA ASP A 274 -15.47 -16.70 -10.57
C ASP A 274 -16.31 -17.85 -11.20
N ILE A 275 -15.94 -18.29 -12.39
CA ILE A 275 -16.62 -19.40 -13.08
C ILE A 275 -16.17 -20.74 -12.45
N PRO A 276 -17.10 -21.58 -11.97
CA PRO A 276 -16.75 -22.90 -11.45
C PRO A 276 -16.03 -23.75 -12.49
N SER A 277 -14.97 -24.47 -12.09
CA SER A 277 -14.26 -25.36 -13.01
C SER A 277 -15.18 -26.44 -13.57
N PRO A 278 -14.99 -26.88 -14.82
CA PRO A 278 -15.74 -28.00 -15.37
C PRO A 278 -15.41 -29.29 -14.60
N SER A 279 -16.23 -30.33 -14.75
CA SER A 279 -16.08 -31.61 -14.04
C SER A 279 -14.69 -32.25 -14.21
N CYS A 280 -14.08 -32.11 -15.39
CA CYS A 280 -12.73 -32.60 -15.69
C CYS A 280 -11.60 -31.59 -15.38
N GLY A 281 -11.94 -30.40 -14.87
CA GLY A 281 -10.99 -29.29 -14.67
C GLY A 281 -10.63 -28.54 -15.95
N TRP A 282 -10.18 -27.29 -15.79
CA TRP A 282 -9.74 -26.44 -16.90
C TRP A 282 -8.51 -27.01 -17.63
N GLY A 283 -8.42 -26.77 -18.93
CA GLY A 283 -7.37 -27.28 -19.82
C GLY A 283 -7.58 -28.72 -20.29
N ASN A 284 -8.54 -29.45 -19.71
CA ASN A 284 -8.87 -30.83 -20.08
C ASN A 284 -10.12 -30.89 -20.95
N LYS A 285 -10.24 -31.95 -21.78
CA LYS A 285 -11.44 -32.19 -22.57
C LYS A 285 -12.64 -32.45 -21.63
N PRO A 286 -13.74 -31.69 -21.74
CA PRO A 286 -14.92 -31.90 -20.90
C PRO A 286 -15.62 -33.24 -21.17
N ASN A 287 -16.32 -33.75 -20.16
CA ASN A 287 -17.27 -34.86 -20.36
C ASN A 287 -18.42 -34.40 -21.27
N VAL A 288 -18.87 -35.25 -22.19
CA VAL A 288 -20.02 -34.98 -23.08
C VAL A 288 -21.31 -34.66 -22.31
N GLU A 289 -21.47 -35.21 -21.10
CA GLU A 289 -22.64 -34.96 -20.24
C GLU A 289 -22.54 -33.63 -19.46
N ASP A 290 -21.36 -33.00 -19.41
CA ASP A 290 -21.16 -31.74 -18.70
C ASP A 290 -21.64 -30.56 -19.55
N LEU A 291 -22.89 -30.15 -19.36
CA LEU A 291 -23.52 -29.04 -20.07
C LEU A 291 -23.27 -27.67 -19.42
N SER A 292 -22.34 -27.59 -18.46
CA SER A 292 -22.04 -26.33 -17.79
C SER A 292 -21.42 -25.29 -18.72
N LEU A 293 -21.57 -24.01 -18.34
CA LEU A 293 -20.89 -22.90 -19.01
C LEU A 293 -19.38 -23.13 -19.10
N SER A 294 -18.74 -23.63 -18.04
CA SER A 294 -17.30 -23.85 -18.02
C SER A 294 -16.87 -24.97 -18.97
N ALA A 295 -17.67 -26.03 -19.09
CA ALA A 295 -17.45 -27.05 -20.11
C ALA A 295 -17.58 -26.48 -21.53
N ASN A 296 -18.56 -25.60 -21.78
CA ASN A 296 -18.68 -24.93 -23.08
C ASN A 296 -17.49 -24.01 -23.39
N ILE A 297 -16.98 -23.26 -22.41
CA ILE A 297 -15.77 -22.45 -22.58
C ILE A 297 -14.56 -23.31 -22.98
N GLU A 298 -14.39 -24.50 -22.37
CA GLU A 298 -13.35 -25.46 -22.78
C GLU A 298 -13.58 -26.05 -24.17
N ARG A 299 -14.82 -26.40 -24.53
CA ARG A 299 -15.14 -26.89 -25.88
C ARG A 299 -14.80 -25.84 -26.94
N ILE A 300 -15.12 -24.56 -26.69
CA ILE A 300 -14.75 -23.48 -27.61
C ILE A 300 -13.23 -23.38 -27.76
N ARG A 301 -12.47 -23.48 -26.66
CA ARG A 301 -11.00 -23.51 -26.73
C ARG A 301 -10.48 -24.61 -27.66
N ILE A 302 -11.03 -25.82 -27.53
CA ILE A 302 -10.65 -26.98 -28.36
C ILE A 302 -11.04 -26.72 -29.83
N LEU A 303 -12.28 -26.31 -30.09
CA LEU A 303 -12.77 -26.03 -31.45
C LEU A 303 -11.95 -24.94 -32.16
N VAL A 304 -11.62 -23.85 -31.45
CA VAL A 304 -10.76 -22.77 -31.98
C VAL A 304 -9.36 -23.30 -32.30
N ASN A 305 -8.76 -24.06 -31.38
CA ASN A 305 -7.41 -24.59 -31.59
C ASN A 305 -7.37 -25.64 -32.73
N ASP A 306 -8.35 -26.52 -32.81
CA ASP A 306 -8.47 -27.52 -33.89
C ASP A 306 -8.58 -26.81 -35.25
N TYR A 307 -9.39 -25.76 -35.33
CA TYR A 307 -9.48 -24.94 -36.54
C TYR A 307 -8.16 -24.24 -36.88
N LEU A 308 -7.45 -23.66 -35.89
CA LEU A 308 -6.15 -23.03 -36.12
C LEU A 308 -5.07 -24.03 -36.56
N ASP A 309 -5.16 -25.29 -36.12
CA ASP A 309 -4.21 -26.35 -36.48
C ASP A 309 -4.49 -27.02 -37.82
N HIS A 310 -5.77 -27.18 -38.15
CA HIS A 310 -6.19 -28.08 -39.22
C HIS A 310 -7.11 -27.42 -40.27
N GLY A 311 -7.53 -26.18 -40.06
CA GLY A 311 -8.47 -25.46 -40.91
C GLY A 311 -9.90 -26.00 -40.87
N HIS A 312 -10.21 -26.90 -39.92
CA HIS A 312 -11.54 -27.46 -39.73
C HIS A 312 -11.78 -27.81 -38.26
N CYS A 313 -13.05 -27.86 -37.83
CA CYS A 313 -13.43 -28.24 -36.46
C CYS A 313 -14.73 -29.06 -36.43
N ASP A 314 -15.07 -29.60 -35.26
CA ASP A 314 -16.31 -30.34 -35.03
C ASP A 314 -17.54 -29.42 -35.11
N GLN A 315 -18.27 -29.53 -36.23
CA GLN A 315 -19.39 -28.66 -36.57
C GLN A 315 -20.64 -28.90 -35.73
N GLU A 316 -20.91 -30.14 -35.33
CA GLU A 316 -22.10 -30.47 -34.55
C GLU A 316 -22.00 -29.80 -33.17
N ASN A 317 -20.83 -29.94 -32.55
CA ASN A 317 -20.53 -29.34 -31.26
C ASN A 317 -20.51 -27.79 -31.34
N ALA A 318 -19.96 -27.23 -32.42
CA ALA A 318 -19.99 -25.78 -32.65
C ALA A 318 -21.43 -25.24 -32.79
N ASP A 319 -22.26 -25.89 -33.62
CA ASP A 319 -23.65 -25.50 -33.85
C ASP A 319 -24.50 -25.59 -32.55
N GLU A 320 -24.29 -26.62 -31.73
CA GLU A 320 -24.97 -26.76 -30.43
C GLU A 320 -24.64 -25.64 -29.46
N ILE A 321 -23.34 -25.30 -29.32
CA ILE A 321 -22.90 -24.21 -28.44
C ILE A 321 -23.44 -22.86 -28.94
N ILE A 322 -23.32 -22.57 -30.24
CA ILE A 322 -23.84 -21.35 -30.85
C ILE A 322 -25.35 -21.22 -30.58
N LYS A 323 -26.12 -22.28 -30.80
CA LYS A 323 -27.56 -22.27 -30.55
C LYS A 323 -27.89 -21.96 -29.09
N GLY A 324 -27.14 -22.54 -28.15
CA GLY A 324 -27.29 -22.27 -26.72
C GLY A 324 -26.97 -20.81 -26.37
N TRP A 325 -25.88 -20.27 -26.91
CA TRP A 325 -25.41 -18.92 -26.58
C TRP A 325 -26.21 -17.83 -27.30
N ILE A 326 -26.78 -18.09 -28.48
CA ILE A 326 -27.79 -17.22 -29.10
C ILE A 326 -29.01 -17.11 -28.17
N ALA A 327 -29.48 -18.22 -27.60
CA ALA A 327 -30.62 -18.20 -26.70
C ALA A 327 -30.34 -17.43 -25.40
N GLU A 328 -29.10 -17.43 -24.92
CA GLU A 328 -28.70 -16.75 -23.68
C GLU A 328 -28.35 -15.26 -23.89
N TYR A 329 -27.59 -14.94 -24.94
CA TYR A 329 -27.01 -13.60 -25.15
C TYR A 329 -27.56 -12.85 -26.37
N GLY A 330 -28.39 -13.50 -27.19
CA GLY A 330 -28.88 -12.96 -28.45
C GLY A 330 -27.92 -13.18 -29.63
N GLU A 331 -28.37 -12.74 -30.81
CA GLU A 331 -27.58 -12.81 -32.04
C GLU A 331 -26.45 -11.77 -32.03
N ILE A 332 -25.25 -12.20 -32.41
CA ILE A 332 -24.10 -11.32 -32.60
C ILE A 332 -24.26 -10.55 -33.91
N ASN A 333 -23.99 -9.24 -33.88
CA ASN A 333 -23.93 -8.45 -35.10
C ASN A 333 -22.74 -8.90 -35.96
N ARG A 334 -22.96 -9.12 -37.26
CA ARG A 334 -21.91 -9.56 -38.19
C ARG A 334 -20.68 -8.64 -38.19
N SER A 335 -20.83 -7.35 -37.90
CA SER A 335 -19.72 -6.41 -37.78
C SER A 335 -18.77 -6.70 -36.62
N ASP A 336 -19.24 -7.42 -35.60
CA ASP A 336 -18.52 -7.64 -34.35
C ASP A 336 -17.84 -9.02 -34.34
N ILE A 337 -18.10 -9.85 -35.37
CA ILE A 337 -17.48 -11.16 -35.54
C ILE A 337 -15.98 -10.97 -35.71
N ILE A 338 -15.21 -11.66 -34.86
CA ILE A 338 -13.76 -11.56 -34.85
C ILE A 338 -13.14 -12.16 -36.11
N ASP A 339 -11.98 -11.61 -36.48
CA ASP A 339 -11.12 -12.16 -37.53
C ASP A 339 -10.12 -13.16 -36.92
N LEU A 340 -10.40 -14.45 -37.02
CA LEU A 340 -9.54 -15.52 -36.49
C LEU A 340 -8.12 -15.52 -37.08
N SER A 341 -7.90 -14.91 -38.25
CA SER A 341 -6.56 -14.86 -38.85
C SER A 341 -5.55 -14.06 -38.01
N ARG A 342 -6.04 -13.24 -37.08
CA ARG A 342 -5.25 -12.44 -36.14
C ARG A 342 -5.10 -13.07 -34.78
N GLU A 343 -5.80 -14.18 -34.52
CA GLU A 343 -5.83 -14.85 -33.24
C GLU A 343 -4.73 -15.93 -33.16
N SER A 344 -4.34 -16.26 -31.94
CA SER A 344 -3.36 -17.32 -31.67
C SER A 344 -4.00 -18.45 -30.87
N LYS A 345 -3.30 -19.59 -30.80
CA LYS A 345 -3.76 -20.72 -29.99
C LYS A 345 -4.05 -20.30 -28.56
N ILE A 346 -5.17 -20.80 -28.07
CA ILE A 346 -5.63 -20.56 -26.71
C ILE A 346 -5.05 -21.64 -25.80
N ASN A 347 -4.21 -21.24 -24.85
CA ASN A 347 -3.54 -22.13 -23.93
C ASN A 347 -4.10 -21.97 -22.51
N TYR A 348 -4.38 -23.09 -21.86
CA TYR A 348 -4.73 -23.04 -20.45
C TYR A 348 -3.50 -22.76 -19.59
N LEU A 349 -3.61 -21.72 -18.78
CA LEU A 349 -2.62 -21.34 -17.79
C LEU A 349 -3.34 -20.92 -16.52
N LYS A 350 -3.04 -21.64 -15.43
CA LYS A 350 -3.52 -21.28 -14.10
C LYS A 350 -2.64 -20.17 -13.52
N ILE A 351 -3.23 -19.01 -13.28
CA ILE A 351 -2.56 -17.88 -12.65
C ILE A 351 -2.61 -18.04 -11.13
N LYS A 352 -1.45 -18.07 -10.49
CA LYS A 352 -1.36 -18.22 -9.03
C LYS A 352 -1.47 -16.86 -8.34
N PRO A 353 -2.10 -16.77 -7.16
CA PRO A 353 -2.11 -15.53 -6.38
C PRO A 353 -0.70 -15.21 -5.88
N ASP A 354 -0.42 -13.92 -5.70
CA ASP A 354 0.89 -13.42 -5.27
C ASP A 354 1.23 -13.79 -3.82
N CYS A 355 0.18 -13.96 -3.02
CA CYS A 355 0.18 -14.21 -1.59
C CYS A 355 -0.92 -15.23 -1.29
N PHE A 356 -0.86 -15.88 -0.13
CA PHE A 356 -1.94 -16.74 0.32
C PHE A 356 -2.32 -16.43 1.77
N LYS A 357 -3.56 -16.75 2.10
CA LYS A 357 -4.09 -16.65 3.47
C LYS A 357 -3.96 -18.01 4.14
N LYS A 358 -3.28 -18.07 5.28
CA LYS A 358 -3.19 -19.28 6.11
C LYS A 358 -3.54 -18.92 7.55
N ASN A 359 -4.47 -19.66 8.16
CA ASN A 359 -4.93 -19.43 9.54
C ASN A 359 -5.37 -17.97 9.82
N GLY A 360 -5.96 -17.30 8.83
CA GLY A 360 -6.40 -15.91 8.98
C GLY A 360 -5.30 -14.85 8.88
N VAL A 361 -4.07 -15.25 8.54
CA VAL A 361 -2.90 -14.37 8.29
C VAL A 361 -2.59 -14.37 6.80
N VAL A 362 -2.30 -13.19 6.24
CA VAL A 362 -1.77 -13.06 4.88
C VAL A 362 -0.26 -13.29 4.94
N VAL A 363 0.21 -14.35 4.28
CA VAL A 363 1.65 -14.65 4.23
C VAL A 363 2.28 -13.73 3.18
N THR A 364 2.96 -12.71 3.67
CA THR A 364 3.68 -11.73 2.85
C THR A 364 5.09 -12.23 2.54
N ARG A 365 5.71 -11.63 1.53
CA ARG A 365 7.12 -11.87 1.19
C ARG A 365 8.06 -11.61 2.36
N ALA A 366 7.72 -10.65 3.22
CA ALA A 366 8.50 -10.37 4.40
C ALA A 366 8.46 -11.55 5.39
N ILE A 367 7.29 -12.16 5.60
CA ILE A 367 7.15 -13.39 6.40
C ILE A 367 7.93 -14.56 5.77
N ASP A 368 7.83 -14.75 4.45
CA ASP A 368 8.62 -15.77 3.73
C ASP A 368 10.14 -15.54 3.92
N ASN A 369 10.58 -14.29 3.85
CA ASN A 369 11.98 -13.92 4.10
C ASN A 369 12.43 -14.25 5.53
N VAL A 370 11.55 -14.12 6.53
CA VAL A 370 11.86 -14.54 7.90
C VAL A 370 12.06 -16.06 7.95
N PHE A 371 11.19 -16.86 7.31
CA PHE A 371 11.38 -18.31 7.24
C PHE A 371 12.71 -18.69 6.57
N GLU A 372 13.06 -18.06 5.44
CA GLU A 372 14.32 -18.33 4.75
C GLU A 372 15.55 -17.96 5.60
N LYS A 373 15.53 -16.82 6.28
CA LYS A 373 16.61 -16.44 7.20
C LYS A 373 16.67 -17.36 8.41
N MET A 374 15.54 -17.79 8.96
CA MET A 374 15.50 -18.74 10.07
C MET A 374 16.10 -20.10 9.69
N LYS A 375 16.16 -20.48 8.41
CA LYS A 375 16.87 -21.72 7.98
C LYS A 375 18.40 -21.59 8.08
N SER A 376 18.93 -20.40 7.83
CA SER A 376 20.38 -20.15 7.71
C SER A 376 21.01 -19.41 8.88
N SER A 377 20.20 -18.79 9.76
CA SER A 377 20.62 -18.04 10.93
C SER A 377 19.95 -18.56 12.21
N ASN A 378 20.62 -18.35 13.34
CA ASN A 378 20.07 -18.59 14.68
C ASN A 378 19.39 -17.36 15.25
N ILE A 379 19.55 -16.19 14.63
CA ILE A 379 18.86 -14.96 15.03
C ILE A 379 18.21 -14.34 13.80
N VAL A 380 16.95 -13.90 13.94
CA VAL A 380 16.24 -13.11 12.93
C VAL A 380 15.49 -11.98 13.64
N ILE A 381 15.59 -10.78 13.06
CA ILE A 381 15.07 -9.55 13.66
C ILE A 381 14.06 -8.94 12.69
N CYS A 382 12.79 -8.93 13.09
CA CYS A 382 11.67 -8.31 12.41
C CYS A 382 11.60 -6.83 12.81
N LEU A 383 12.00 -5.94 11.90
CA LEU A 383 11.96 -4.49 12.07
C LEU A 383 10.72 -3.93 11.38
N GLY A 384 10.07 -2.94 11.99
CA GLY A 384 9.07 -2.15 11.28
C GLY A 384 8.27 -1.20 12.17
N ALA A 385 7.47 -0.32 11.56
CA ALA A 385 6.65 0.66 12.24
C ALA A 385 5.64 0.04 13.21
N ILE A 386 5.13 0.82 14.16
CA ILE A 386 4.01 0.39 15.00
C ILE A 386 2.81 0.02 14.10
N GLY A 387 2.19 -1.14 14.33
CA GLY A 387 1.07 -1.59 13.49
C GLY A 387 1.43 -2.14 12.11
N CYS A 388 2.70 -2.45 11.83
CA CYS A 388 3.11 -3.15 10.60
C CYS A 388 2.84 -4.66 10.59
N GLY A 389 2.30 -5.22 11.68
CA GLY A 389 1.99 -6.66 11.78
C GLY A 389 3.13 -7.53 12.34
N LYS A 390 4.12 -6.95 13.04
CA LYS A 390 5.19 -7.69 13.74
C LYS A 390 4.66 -8.84 14.60
N THR A 391 3.84 -8.54 15.59
CA THR A 391 3.25 -9.54 16.49
C THR A 391 2.54 -10.65 15.72
N THR A 392 1.72 -10.28 14.73
CA THR A 392 1.03 -11.25 13.87
C THR A 392 1.99 -12.15 13.08
N ALA A 393 3.10 -11.59 12.56
CA ALA A 393 4.14 -12.37 11.89
C ALA A 393 4.85 -13.33 12.85
N LEU A 394 5.24 -12.85 14.04
CA LEU A 394 5.88 -13.66 15.08
C LEU A 394 4.98 -14.82 15.53
N GLU A 395 3.71 -14.55 15.82
CA GLU A 395 2.71 -15.55 16.19
C GLU A 395 2.52 -16.60 15.08
N PHE A 396 2.43 -16.14 13.82
CA PHE A 396 2.31 -17.04 12.69
C PHE A 396 3.53 -17.95 12.55
N ILE A 397 4.74 -17.39 12.59
CA ILE A 397 5.99 -18.13 12.42
C ILE A 397 6.19 -19.13 13.56
N THR A 398 6.03 -18.69 14.81
CA THR A 398 6.18 -19.56 15.98
C THR A 398 5.17 -20.70 15.97
N LYS A 399 3.92 -20.46 15.52
CA LYS A 399 2.94 -21.53 15.31
C LYS A 399 3.39 -22.56 14.28
N GLU A 400 3.89 -22.12 13.12
CA GLU A 400 4.38 -23.03 12.08
C GLU A 400 5.58 -23.86 12.53
N TYR A 401 6.47 -23.30 13.36
CA TYR A 401 7.58 -24.03 13.95
C TYR A 401 7.12 -24.98 15.09
N LYS A 402 6.13 -24.57 15.88
CA LYS A 402 5.50 -25.43 16.89
C LYS A 402 4.87 -26.66 16.25
N ASP A 403 4.19 -26.49 15.12
CA ASP A 403 3.62 -27.60 14.33
C ASP A 403 4.71 -28.53 13.77
N GLN A 404 5.95 -28.05 13.63
CA GLN A 404 7.14 -28.84 13.27
C GLN A 404 7.87 -29.42 14.49
N GLY A 405 7.30 -29.34 15.70
CA GLY A 405 7.84 -29.91 16.92
C GLY A 405 8.87 -29.05 17.65
N TRP A 406 8.99 -27.76 17.34
CA TRP A 406 9.82 -26.84 18.12
C TRP A 406 9.10 -26.39 19.39
N GLN A 407 9.85 -26.28 20.48
CA GLN A 407 9.36 -25.62 21.69
C GLN A 407 9.43 -24.10 21.49
N ILE A 408 8.40 -23.37 21.88
CA ILE A 408 8.35 -21.91 21.80
C ILE A 408 8.38 -21.34 23.20
N GLU A 409 9.30 -20.39 23.44
CA GLU A 409 9.37 -19.59 24.66
C GLU A 409 9.16 -18.13 24.30
N TRP A 410 8.11 -17.52 24.84
CA TRP A 410 7.80 -16.11 24.61
C TRP A 410 8.43 -15.24 25.69
N VAL A 411 8.98 -14.11 25.26
CA VAL A 411 9.59 -13.11 26.12
C VAL A 411 9.02 -11.74 25.76
N GLU A 412 8.58 -11.01 26.76
CA GLU A 412 8.14 -9.63 26.59
C GLU A 412 9.33 -8.69 26.75
N GLU A 413 9.53 -7.80 25.75
CA GLU A 413 10.39 -6.62 25.79
C GLU A 413 11.91 -6.85 25.94
N PHE A 414 12.39 -7.85 26.70
CA PHE A 414 13.81 -8.04 26.99
C PHE A 414 14.20 -9.47 27.34
N ILE A 415 15.28 -9.98 26.73
CA ILE A 415 15.84 -11.32 26.98
C ILE A 415 16.89 -11.26 28.11
N ASP A 416 16.47 -11.50 29.35
CA ASP A 416 17.37 -11.48 30.51
C ASP A 416 17.91 -12.87 30.89
N ASP A 417 18.77 -12.92 31.91
CA ASP A 417 19.42 -14.16 32.36
C ASP A 417 18.41 -15.22 32.85
N SER A 418 17.22 -14.81 33.28
CA SER A 418 16.16 -15.75 33.67
C SER A 418 15.68 -16.60 32.49
N CYS A 419 15.86 -16.12 31.26
CA CYS A 419 15.56 -16.88 30.04
C CYS A 419 16.50 -18.09 29.88
N ILE A 420 17.74 -18.00 30.36
CA ILE A 420 18.71 -19.11 30.28
C ILE A 420 18.20 -20.29 31.11
N ASP A 421 17.78 -20.05 32.34
CA ASP A 421 17.25 -21.09 33.22
C ASP A 421 15.96 -21.71 32.65
N ARG A 422 15.05 -20.88 32.13
CA ARG A 422 13.83 -21.38 31.49
C ARG A 422 14.15 -22.26 30.28
N VAL A 423 15.04 -21.81 29.38
CA VAL A 423 15.35 -22.57 28.17
C VAL A 423 16.14 -23.85 28.45
N THR A 424 17.07 -23.82 29.40
CA THR A 424 17.91 -24.98 29.75
C THR A 424 17.11 -26.08 30.46
N THR A 425 16.08 -25.73 31.23
CA THR A 425 15.22 -26.71 31.94
C THR A 425 14.15 -27.37 31.06
N LEU A 426 13.86 -26.83 29.87
CA LEU A 426 12.89 -27.46 28.94
C LEU A 426 13.37 -28.83 28.44
N ASN A 427 12.49 -29.82 28.37
CA ASN A 427 12.83 -31.15 27.85
C ASN A 427 13.02 -31.21 26.32
N SER A 428 12.95 -30.09 25.61
CA SER A 428 13.12 -30.01 24.15
C SER A 428 14.56 -29.74 23.76
N GLU A 429 15.04 -30.43 22.73
CA GLU A 429 16.34 -30.20 22.07
C GLU A 429 16.33 -29.00 21.11
N ARG A 430 15.13 -28.56 20.70
CA ARG A 430 14.93 -27.46 19.74
C ARG A 430 13.97 -26.43 20.31
N THR A 431 14.44 -25.20 20.45
CA THR A 431 13.68 -24.10 21.06
C THR A 431 13.77 -22.83 20.22
N ILE A 432 12.63 -22.15 20.04
CA ILE A 432 12.59 -20.78 19.56
C ILE A 432 12.30 -19.88 20.75
N LEU A 433 13.21 -18.96 21.01
CA LEU A 433 12.99 -17.83 21.89
C LEU A 433 12.41 -16.68 21.07
N CYS A 434 11.15 -16.36 21.27
CA CYS A 434 10.46 -15.29 20.56
C CYS A 434 10.31 -14.08 21.48
N CYS A 435 10.97 -12.98 21.15
CA CYS A 435 10.86 -11.73 21.88
C CYS A 435 10.07 -10.72 21.07
N ASP A 436 8.83 -10.42 21.49
CA ASP A 436 8.04 -9.36 20.87
C ASP A 436 8.30 -8.03 21.57
N ASN A 437 8.14 -6.94 20.82
CA ASN A 437 8.30 -5.58 21.29
C ASN A 437 9.65 -5.35 22.01
N TYR A 438 10.74 -5.86 21.43
CA TYR A 438 12.08 -5.70 21.98
C TYR A 438 12.38 -4.22 22.25
N CYS A 439 12.81 -3.94 23.49
CA CYS A 439 12.96 -2.59 24.03
C CYS A 439 11.64 -1.79 24.18
N GLY A 440 10.51 -2.47 24.37
CA GLY A 440 9.22 -1.90 24.81
C GLY A 440 8.11 -1.95 23.77
N SER A 441 6.87 -2.11 24.24
CA SER A 441 5.64 -2.08 23.42
C SER A 441 5.41 -0.77 22.70
N PHE A 442 5.57 0.34 23.39
CA PHE A 442 5.50 1.67 22.78
C PHE A 442 6.88 2.10 22.30
N GLY A 443 7.89 1.31 22.63
CA GLY A 443 9.21 1.44 22.08
C GLY A 443 9.83 2.77 22.47
N CYS A 444 9.69 3.09 23.75
CA CYS A 444 10.13 4.35 24.28
C CYS A 444 10.92 4.14 25.60
N HIS A 445 11.39 2.92 25.85
CA HIS A 445 12.41 2.72 26.88
C HIS A 445 13.73 3.30 26.37
N MET A 446 14.41 4.13 27.17
CA MET A 446 15.86 4.23 26.99
C MET A 446 16.51 3.37 28.06
N PHE A 447 17.45 2.53 27.64
CA PHE A 447 18.33 1.80 28.54
C PHE A 447 19.77 2.22 28.24
N SER A 448 20.67 2.04 29.20
CA SER A 448 22.08 2.33 28.96
C SER A 448 22.67 1.36 27.92
N GLN A 449 23.72 1.80 27.23
CA GLN A 449 24.49 0.92 26.33
C GLN A 449 24.94 -0.38 27.02
N ALA A 450 25.26 -0.32 28.31
CA ALA A 450 25.67 -1.49 29.09
C ALA A 450 24.53 -2.54 29.23
N ASN A 451 23.28 -2.10 29.36
CA ASN A 451 22.13 -3.01 29.46
C ASN A 451 21.87 -3.73 28.13
N LEU A 452 21.93 -2.99 27.01
CA LEU A 452 21.79 -3.57 25.67
C LEU A 452 22.91 -4.57 25.37
N ALA A 453 24.16 -4.20 25.69
CA ALA A 453 25.31 -5.09 25.53
C ALA A 453 25.20 -6.36 26.40
N ARG A 454 24.71 -6.23 27.64
CA ARG A 454 24.45 -7.39 28.52
C ARG A 454 23.40 -8.32 27.89
N ASN A 455 22.31 -7.77 27.37
CA ASN A 455 21.26 -8.53 26.70
C ASN A 455 21.77 -9.35 25.51
N GLU A 456 22.55 -8.71 24.64
CA GLU A 456 23.17 -9.40 23.51
C GLU A 456 24.11 -10.52 23.98
N SER A 457 24.88 -10.28 25.06
CA SER A 457 25.72 -11.32 25.68
C SER A 457 24.91 -12.48 26.24
N THR A 458 23.75 -12.23 26.84
CA THR A 458 22.81 -13.25 27.32
C THR A 458 22.31 -14.11 26.15
N ILE A 459 21.95 -13.47 25.03
CA ILE A 459 21.55 -14.18 23.79
C ILE A 459 22.67 -15.07 23.26
N MET A 460 23.92 -14.59 23.27
CA MET A 460 25.07 -15.40 22.85
C MET A 460 25.32 -16.59 23.79
N THR A 461 25.09 -16.39 25.09
CA THR A 461 25.21 -17.46 26.09
C THR A 461 24.17 -18.56 25.86
N LEU A 462 22.94 -18.19 25.48
CA LEU A 462 21.90 -19.15 25.11
C LEU A 462 22.36 -20.07 23.97
N PHE A 463 22.98 -19.54 22.92
CA PHE A 463 23.49 -20.38 21.83
C PHE A 463 24.57 -21.39 22.24
N SER A 464 25.18 -21.21 23.42
CA SER A 464 26.20 -22.09 23.98
C SER A 464 25.65 -23.12 24.98
N CYS A 465 24.33 -23.17 25.21
CA CYS A 465 23.73 -24.00 26.26
C CYS A 465 23.54 -25.49 25.88
N GLY A 466 24.09 -25.92 24.75
CA GLY A 466 24.04 -27.32 24.27
C GLY A 466 22.75 -27.72 23.53
N LYS A 467 21.78 -26.82 23.36
CA LYS A 467 20.54 -27.04 22.60
C LYS A 467 20.53 -26.29 21.28
N VAL A 468 19.67 -26.70 20.34
CA VAL A 468 19.45 -25.94 19.11
C VAL A 468 18.47 -24.81 19.39
N ILE A 469 19.01 -23.59 19.52
CA ILE A 469 18.22 -22.40 19.82
C ILE A 469 18.17 -21.46 18.61
N LYS A 470 16.96 -20.98 18.32
CA LYS A 470 16.74 -19.83 17.43
C LYS A 470 16.11 -18.70 18.22
N VAL A 471 16.49 -17.47 17.90
CA VAL A 471 15.98 -16.24 18.51
C VAL A 471 15.28 -15.44 17.43
N LEU A 472 14.01 -15.13 17.66
CA LEU A 472 13.18 -14.35 16.78
C LEU A 472 12.75 -13.08 17.51
N ILE A 473 13.10 -11.91 16.99
CA ILE A 473 12.93 -10.63 17.68
C ILE A 473 12.01 -9.73 16.87
N GLY A 474 10.97 -9.15 17.47
CA GLY A 474 10.23 -8.03 16.92
C GLY A 474 10.71 -6.72 17.54
N ILE A 475 11.11 -5.74 16.73
CA ILE A 475 11.52 -4.41 17.22
C ILE A 475 10.86 -3.31 16.39
N HIS A 476 10.41 -2.25 17.07
CA HIS A 476 9.85 -1.10 16.38
C HIS A 476 10.94 -0.29 15.69
N LYS A 477 10.66 0.19 14.47
CA LYS A 477 11.62 0.97 13.69
C LYS A 477 12.11 2.21 14.43
N HIS A 478 11.20 2.96 15.05
CA HIS A 478 11.57 4.16 15.80
C HIS A 478 12.45 3.88 17.02
N VAL A 479 12.28 2.71 17.66
CA VAL A 479 13.14 2.26 18.77
C VAL A 479 14.54 1.99 18.27
N TYR A 480 14.65 1.22 17.19
CA TYR A 480 15.92 0.89 16.60
C TYR A 480 16.68 2.16 16.20
N ASP A 481 16.00 3.09 15.55
CA ASP A 481 16.55 4.38 15.12
C ASP A 481 16.96 5.25 16.34
N GLU A 482 16.17 5.28 17.42
CA GLU A 482 16.49 6.00 18.67
C GLU A 482 17.72 5.40 19.35
N ILE A 483 17.84 4.07 19.42
CA ILE A 483 18.99 3.38 20.02
C ILE A 483 20.27 3.69 19.22
N GLU A 484 20.22 3.58 17.88
CA GLU A 484 21.38 3.83 17.04
C GLU A 484 21.83 5.30 17.11
N SER A 485 20.88 6.24 17.05
CA SER A 485 21.18 7.68 16.96
C SER A 485 21.48 8.34 18.31
N SER A 486 20.73 8.00 19.38
CA SER A 486 20.80 8.68 20.67
C SER A 486 21.71 7.96 21.67
N ILE A 487 21.76 6.63 21.65
CA ILE A 487 22.60 5.83 22.55
C ILE A 487 23.95 5.50 21.88
N GLY A 488 24.01 5.49 20.54
CA GLY A 488 25.21 5.11 19.80
C GLY A 488 25.51 3.60 19.87
N HIS A 489 24.53 2.78 20.28
CA HIS A 489 24.64 1.33 20.31
C HIS A 489 24.11 0.74 19.00
N ARG A 490 24.94 -0.05 18.31
CA ARG A 490 24.50 -0.77 17.11
C ARG A 490 23.98 -2.14 17.50
N CYS A 491 22.69 -2.22 17.81
CA CYS A 491 22.04 -3.48 18.17
C CYS A 491 22.37 -4.57 17.14
N PHE A 492 22.91 -5.69 17.61
CA PHE A 492 23.21 -6.85 16.78
C PHE A 492 24.12 -6.55 15.58
N GLN A 493 25.14 -5.69 15.76
CA GLN A 493 26.06 -5.27 14.69
C GLN A 493 26.68 -6.44 13.89
N GLN A 494 26.91 -7.60 14.52
CA GLN A 494 27.46 -8.79 13.86
C GLN A 494 26.44 -9.59 13.04
N HIS A 495 25.16 -9.21 13.12
CA HIS A 495 24.02 -9.93 12.55
C HIS A 495 23.20 -9.06 11.59
N THR A 496 23.83 -8.12 10.87
CA THR A 496 23.14 -7.22 9.91
C THR A 496 22.31 -7.98 8.86
N ASN A 497 22.76 -9.17 8.45
CA ASN A 497 22.01 -10.04 7.52
C ASN A 497 20.77 -10.70 8.14
N SER A 498 20.49 -10.47 9.42
CA SER A 498 19.36 -11.06 10.16
C SER A 498 18.12 -10.18 10.18
N PHE A 499 18.23 -8.92 9.72
CA PHE A 499 17.10 -7.99 9.70
C PHE A 499 16.14 -8.29 8.55
N VAL A 500 14.85 -8.20 8.85
CA VAL A 500 13.75 -8.24 7.87
C VAL A 500 12.86 -7.04 8.12
N ASP A 501 12.71 -6.20 7.11
CA ASP A 501 11.79 -5.08 7.12
C ASP A 501 10.35 -5.56 6.82
N LEU A 502 9.44 -5.33 7.77
CA LEU A 502 8.02 -5.66 7.64
C LEU A 502 7.17 -4.50 7.11
N ASP A 503 7.71 -3.29 6.93
CA ASP A 503 6.96 -2.15 6.41
C ASP A 503 6.79 -2.19 4.88
N SER A 504 7.62 -3.00 4.20
CA SER A 504 7.60 -3.15 2.75
C SER A 504 6.53 -4.15 2.31
N LEU A 505 5.42 -3.62 1.79
CA LEU A 505 4.31 -4.40 1.23
C LEU A 505 4.11 -4.04 -0.24
N SER A 506 3.90 -5.04 -1.10
CA SER A 506 3.41 -4.80 -2.46
C SER A 506 1.93 -4.40 -2.46
N GLU A 507 1.48 -3.77 -3.55
CA GLU A 507 0.05 -3.42 -3.74
C GLU A 507 -0.85 -4.65 -3.55
N SER A 508 -0.42 -5.81 -4.05
CA SER A 508 -1.14 -7.08 -3.87
C SER A 508 -1.20 -7.57 -2.41
N GLU A 509 -0.13 -7.41 -1.63
CA GLU A 509 -0.09 -7.77 -0.21
C GLU A 509 -1.00 -6.85 0.61
N LEU A 510 -0.94 -5.54 0.34
CA LEU A 510 -1.82 -4.55 0.95
C LEU A 510 -3.29 -4.89 0.69
N LEU A 511 -3.64 -5.17 -0.56
CA LEU A 511 -5.01 -5.50 -0.94
C LEU A 511 -5.50 -6.79 -0.27
N TRP A 512 -4.65 -7.83 -0.18
CA TRP A 512 -4.95 -9.06 0.55
C TRP A 512 -5.19 -8.81 2.04
N ILE A 513 -4.38 -7.94 2.67
CA ILE A 513 -4.52 -7.59 4.09
C ILE A 513 -5.85 -6.86 4.32
N TYR A 514 -6.16 -5.85 3.50
CA TYR A 514 -7.39 -5.11 3.61
C TYR A 514 -8.63 -6.00 3.39
N LYS A 515 -8.65 -6.82 2.33
CA LYS A 515 -9.73 -7.79 2.08
C LYS A 515 -9.91 -8.79 3.23
N THR A 516 -8.81 -9.26 3.80
CA THR A 516 -8.86 -10.16 4.97
C THR A 516 -9.46 -9.48 6.21
N GLN A 517 -9.26 -8.17 6.37
CA GLN A 517 -9.87 -7.38 7.43
C GLN A 517 -11.38 -7.16 7.18
N GLU A 518 -11.78 -6.93 5.93
CA GLU A 518 -13.19 -6.84 5.52
C GLU A 518 -13.96 -8.13 5.83
N GLU A 519 -13.36 -9.30 5.52
CA GLU A 519 -13.95 -10.61 5.79
C GLU A 519 -14.14 -10.90 7.29
N LYS A 520 -13.27 -10.37 8.15
CA LYS A 520 -13.36 -10.52 9.61
C LYS A 520 -14.33 -9.53 10.24
N GLY A 521 -14.71 -8.48 9.54
CA GLY A 521 -15.58 -7.44 10.05
C GLY A 521 -17.04 -7.91 10.21
N THR A 522 -17.70 -7.43 11.25
CA THR A 522 -19.10 -7.77 11.55
C THR A 522 -20.10 -6.81 10.89
N LYS A 523 -19.64 -5.67 10.37
CA LYS A 523 -20.48 -4.66 9.68
C LYS A 523 -20.21 -4.67 8.19
N LYS A 524 -21.24 -4.94 7.38
CA LYS A 524 -21.19 -4.67 5.94
C LYS A 524 -21.10 -3.17 5.74
N GLN A 525 -19.96 -2.70 5.25
CA GLN A 525 -19.78 -1.33 4.76
C GLN A 525 -19.90 -1.35 3.24
N GLU A 526 -20.23 -0.20 2.64
CA GLU A 526 -20.13 -0.08 1.18
C GLU A 526 -18.68 -0.32 0.77
N PRO A 527 -18.43 -1.21 -0.21
CA PRO A 527 -17.08 -1.46 -0.69
C PRO A 527 -16.50 -0.16 -1.23
N LYS A 528 -15.40 0.30 -0.63
CA LYS A 528 -14.64 1.44 -1.14
C LYS A 528 -13.75 0.96 -2.29
N SER A 529 -13.52 1.83 -3.27
CA SER A 529 -12.64 1.50 -4.39
C SER A 529 -11.25 1.15 -3.89
N TYR A 530 -10.76 -0.01 -4.32
CA TYR A 530 -9.41 -0.45 -4.01
C TYR A 530 -8.37 0.42 -4.75
N GLU A 531 -8.71 1.01 -5.89
CA GLU A 531 -7.90 2.02 -6.55
C GLU A 531 -7.72 3.28 -5.69
N ASP A 532 -8.77 3.73 -5.00
CA ASP A 532 -8.66 4.83 -4.02
C ASP A 532 -7.78 4.44 -2.83
N LEU A 533 -7.94 3.20 -2.33
CA LEU A 533 -7.09 2.67 -1.25
C LEU A 533 -5.60 2.71 -1.62
N LEU A 534 -5.24 2.22 -2.80
CA LEU A 534 -3.87 2.26 -3.31
C LEU A 534 -3.39 3.72 -3.48
N THR A 535 -4.23 4.58 -4.05
CA THR A 535 -3.91 5.98 -4.28
C THR A 535 -3.61 6.74 -2.98
N MET A 536 -4.40 6.50 -1.92
CA MET A 536 -4.18 7.15 -0.62
C MET A 536 -2.95 6.59 0.11
N THR A 537 -2.69 5.29 -0.01
CA THR A 537 -1.59 4.62 0.72
C THR A 537 -0.23 4.77 0.05
N ASN A 538 -0.17 5.30 -1.18
CA ASN A 538 1.05 5.59 -1.93
C ASN A 538 1.96 6.64 -1.28
N ARG A 539 1.39 7.69 -0.69
CA ARG A 539 2.12 8.72 0.06
C ARG A 539 1.58 8.71 1.48
N ARG A 540 2.28 8.00 2.37
CA ARG A 540 1.87 7.81 3.77
C ARG A 540 3.03 8.03 4.72
N SER A 541 2.71 8.22 5.99
CA SER A 541 3.69 8.22 7.06
C SER A 541 4.33 6.84 7.25
N GLY A 542 5.64 6.83 7.45
CA GLY A 542 6.37 5.65 7.92
C GLY A 542 6.25 5.40 9.42
N LEU A 543 5.56 6.27 10.18
CA LEU A 543 5.42 6.14 11.64
C LEU A 543 4.47 5.01 12.05
N VAL A 544 3.48 4.71 11.21
CA VAL A 544 2.45 3.71 11.47
C VAL A 544 2.31 2.79 10.27
N GLY A 545 2.38 1.49 10.50
CA GLY A 545 2.32 0.46 9.45
C GLY A 545 0.96 0.38 8.76
N ILE A 546 0.98 -0.05 7.49
CA ILE A 546 -0.23 -0.20 6.66
C ILE A 546 -1.31 -1.05 7.34
N PRO A 547 -1.02 -2.24 7.90
CA PRO A 547 -2.08 -3.10 8.44
C PRO A 547 -2.94 -2.41 9.49
N PHE A 548 -2.36 -1.58 10.34
CA PHE A 548 -3.12 -0.75 11.27
C PHE A 548 -3.91 0.34 10.55
N GLN A 549 -3.30 1.05 9.60
CA GLN A 549 -3.99 2.10 8.84
C GLN A 549 -5.23 1.52 8.13
N THR A 550 -5.09 0.39 7.43
CA THR A 550 -6.19 -0.27 6.71
C THR A 550 -7.26 -0.81 7.66
N MET A 551 -6.86 -1.30 8.84
CA MET A 551 -7.80 -1.69 9.90
C MET A 551 -8.65 -0.51 10.34
N MET A 552 -8.05 0.67 10.53
CA MET A 552 -8.75 1.88 10.93
C MET A 552 -9.61 2.47 9.80
N MET A 553 -9.10 2.45 8.57
CA MET A 553 -9.85 2.82 7.36
C MET A 553 -11.12 1.99 7.22
N TYR A 554 -11.03 0.68 7.46
CA TYR A 554 -12.19 -0.18 7.49
C TYR A 554 -13.07 0.09 8.72
N ALA A 555 -12.50 0.27 9.91
CA ALA A 555 -13.30 0.43 11.13
C ALA A 555 -14.06 1.78 11.19
N LEU A 556 -13.50 2.83 10.58
CA LEU A 556 -13.98 4.22 10.63
C LEU A 556 -13.78 4.92 9.28
N PRO A 557 -14.47 4.50 8.21
CA PRO A 557 -14.22 5.01 6.86
C PRO A 557 -14.36 6.53 6.76
N ASP A 558 -15.36 7.12 7.42
CA ASP A 558 -15.63 8.56 7.36
C ASP A 558 -14.51 9.43 7.95
N ILE A 559 -13.63 8.84 8.77
CA ILE A 559 -12.55 9.53 9.46
C ILE A 559 -11.20 9.12 8.87
N CYS A 560 -11.00 7.81 8.69
CA CYS A 560 -9.71 7.22 8.39
C CYS A 560 -9.50 6.95 6.90
N PHE A 561 -10.55 6.86 6.08
CA PHE A 561 -10.42 6.67 4.62
C PHE A 561 -10.09 8.02 3.94
N SER A 562 -8.91 8.58 4.26
CA SER A 562 -8.46 9.86 3.71
C SER A 562 -6.93 9.94 3.59
N LYS A 563 -6.45 10.79 2.67
CA LYS A 563 -5.01 11.09 2.54
C LYS A 563 -4.44 11.71 3.81
N ALA A 564 -5.21 12.56 4.50
CA ALA A 564 -4.79 13.17 5.76
C ALA A 564 -4.47 12.09 6.82
N PHE A 565 -5.29 11.04 6.90
CA PHE A 565 -5.08 9.95 7.84
C PHE A 565 -3.85 9.12 7.47
N CYS A 566 -3.64 8.84 6.18
CA CYS A 566 -2.44 8.13 5.75
C CYS A 566 -1.16 8.93 6.03
N ASN A 567 -1.22 10.26 5.95
CA ASN A 567 -0.10 11.16 6.19
C ASN A 567 0.22 11.38 7.68
N ASP A 568 -0.79 11.40 8.54
CA ASP A 568 -0.60 11.54 9.99
C ASP A 568 -1.66 10.75 10.78
N PRO A 569 -1.56 9.41 10.77
CA PRO A 569 -2.60 8.55 11.34
C PRO A 569 -2.71 8.74 12.85
N PHE A 570 -1.59 8.99 13.52
CA PHE A 570 -1.55 9.15 14.97
C PHE A 570 -2.26 10.43 15.41
N GLN A 571 -1.92 11.58 14.82
CA GLN A 571 -2.56 12.85 15.17
C GLN A 571 -4.05 12.83 14.86
N MET A 572 -4.46 12.22 13.74
CA MET A 572 -5.88 12.12 13.40
C MET A 572 -6.70 11.29 14.40
N ILE A 573 -6.11 10.22 14.96
CA ILE A 573 -6.77 9.44 16.01
C ILE A 573 -6.88 10.25 17.30
N ILE A 574 -5.83 10.99 17.69
CA ILE A 574 -5.88 11.88 18.86
C ILE A 574 -6.98 12.92 18.72
N GLU A 575 -7.07 13.59 17.57
CA GLU A 575 -8.13 14.58 17.30
C GLU A 575 -9.53 13.95 17.29
N HIS A 576 -9.65 12.72 16.80
CA HIS A 576 -10.90 11.99 16.88
C HIS A 576 -11.30 11.72 18.34
N PHE A 577 -10.38 11.26 19.18
CA PHE A 577 -10.64 11.02 20.60
C PHE A 577 -10.92 12.31 21.39
N LYS A 578 -10.28 13.43 21.06
CA LYS A 578 -10.65 14.75 21.61
C LYS A 578 -12.09 15.13 21.29
N LYS A 579 -12.54 14.89 20.06
CA LYS A 579 -13.95 15.13 19.70
C LYS A 579 -14.88 14.18 20.46
N LEU A 580 -14.45 12.95 20.73
CA LEU A 580 -15.20 12.00 21.54
C LEU A 580 -15.37 12.50 22.98
N THR A 581 -14.33 13.06 23.61
CA THR A 581 -14.44 13.60 24.99
C THR A 581 -15.49 14.72 25.10
N GLN A 582 -15.67 15.51 24.05
CA GLN A 582 -16.63 16.61 23.99
C GLN A 582 -18.05 16.14 23.70
N LYS A 583 -18.21 15.14 22.83
CA LYS A 583 -19.52 14.64 22.39
C LYS A 583 -20.15 13.66 23.36
N ASP A 584 -19.34 12.76 23.92
CA ASP A 584 -19.79 11.69 24.80
C ASP A 584 -18.69 11.34 25.81
N LYS A 585 -18.71 12.10 26.92
CA LYS A 585 -17.74 11.95 28.00
C LYS A 585 -17.79 10.55 28.65
N GLY A 586 -18.98 9.99 28.84
CA GLY A 586 -19.18 8.66 29.45
C GLY A 586 -18.54 7.56 28.62
N LYS A 587 -18.71 7.63 27.30
CA LYS A 587 -18.05 6.71 26.36
C LYS A 587 -16.53 6.81 26.40
N PHE A 588 -15.99 8.02 26.46
CA PHE A 588 -14.55 8.22 26.58
C PHE A 588 -14.00 7.67 27.91
N GLU A 589 -14.70 7.89 29.02
CA GLU A 589 -14.32 7.36 30.33
C GLU A 589 -14.36 5.83 30.37
N ALA A 590 -15.39 5.20 29.79
CA ALA A 590 -15.46 3.76 29.62
C ALA A 590 -14.29 3.23 28.77
N PHE A 591 -13.91 3.97 27.73
CA PHE A 591 -12.81 3.60 26.87
C PHE A 591 -11.45 3.68 27.58
N LEU A 592 -11.23 4.74 28.38
CA LEU A 592 -10.06 4.85 29.25
C LEU A 592 -10.00 3.73 30.30
N TYR A 593 -11.16 3.32 30.83
CA TYR A 593 -11.21 2.23 31.80
C TYR A 593 -10.74 0.90 31.18
N ILE A 594 -11.23 0.58 29.97
CA ILE A 594 -10.78 -0.62 29.22
C ILE A 594 -9.26 -0.54 28.96
N MET A 595 -8.75 0.62 28.56
CA MET A 595 -7.30 0.80 28.38
C MET A 595 -6.52 0.59 29.68
N CYS A 596 -6.97 1.16 30.81
CA CYS A 596 -6.26 1.08 32.09
C CYS A 596 -6.30 -0.34 32.70
N THR A 597 -7.39 -1.07 32.49
CA THR A 597 -7.54 -2.45 32.98
C THR A 597 -6.85 -3.48 32.10
N MET A 598 -6.47 -3.11 30.87
CA MET A 598 -5.98 -3.97 29.77
C MET A 598 -6.98 -5.02 29.29
N LEU A 599 -7.60 -5.74 30.23
CA LEU A 599 -8.59 -6.78 29.99
C LEU A 599 -9.81 -6.55 30.89
N PHE A 600 -10.96 -6.30 30.28
CA PHE A 600 -12.23 -6.10 30.97
C PHE A 600 -13.17 -7.30 30.76
N ASP A 601 -13.50 -8.01 31.83
CA ASP A 601 -14.50 -9.09 31.81
C ASP A 601 -15.93 -8.52 31.79
N GLN A 602 -16.69 -8.78 30.72
CA GLN A 602 -18.09 -8.35 30.62
C GLN A 602 -19.02 -9.05 31.61
N ASN A 603 -18.60 -10.15 32.22
CA ASN A 603 -19.35 -10.85 33.26
C ASN A 603 -19.05 -10.31 34.67
N ALA A 604 -18.09 -9.39 34.81
CA ALA A 604 -17.78 -8.78 36.10
C ALA A 604 -19.03 -8.15 36.74
N GLU A 605 -19.15 -8.27 38.06
CA GLU A 605 -20.24 -7.66 38.84
C GLU A 605 -19.92 -6.22 39.24
N GLN A 606 -18.63 -5.86 39.32
CA GLN A 606 -18.15 -4.55 39.73
C GLN A 606 -16.88 -4.15 38.96
N LEU A 607 -16.65 -2.84 38.83
CA LEU A 607 -15.40 -2.29 38.30
C LEU A 607 -14.28 -2.36 39.35
N ASP A 608 -13.02 -2.40 38.89
CA ASP A 608 -11.87 -2.11 39.72
C ASP A 608 -12.02 -0.67 40.25
N GLN A 609 -12.35 -0.57 41.54
CA GLN A 609 -12.62 0.69 42.21
C GLN A 609 -11.42 1.64 42.23
N ARG A 610 -10.20 1.11 42.17
CA ARG A 610 -8.98 1.92 42.09
C ARG A 610 -8.89 2.62 40.74
N VAL A 611 -9.18 1.89 39.65
CA VAL A 611 -9.16 2.41 38.28
C VAL A 611 -10.36 3.33 38.03
N ALA A 612 -11.56 2.90 38.41
CA ALA A 612 -12.78 3.68 38.18
C ALA A 612 -12.72 5.05 38.86
N LYS A 613 -12.42 5.11 40.16
CA LYS A 613 -12.30 6.38 40.91
C LYS A 613 -11.18 7.29 40.41
N ALA A 614 -10.14 6.72 39.82
CA ALA A 614 -9.05 7.47 39.21
C ALA A 614 -9.46 8.14 37.89
N ILE A 615 -10.41 7.57 37.16
CA ILE A 615 -10.93 8.12 35.91
C ILE A 615 -12.07 9.09 36.19
N SER A 616 -13.12 8.62 36.87
CA SER A 616 -14.34 9.40 37.14
C SER A 616 -15.13 8.75 38.28
N ASN A 617 -15.61 9.56 39.22
CA ASN A 617 -16.47 9.07 40.31
C ASN A 617 -17.84 8.59 39.82
N ASP A 618 -18.25 9.03 38.63
CA ASP A 618 -19.53 8.69 38.02
C ASP A 618 -19.44 7.42 37.13
N LEU A 619 -18.25 6.83 37.00
CA LEU A 619 -18.06 5.65 36.16
C LEU A 619 -18.60 4.39 36.86
N ASP A 620 -19.61 3.78 36.26
CA ASP A 620 -20.20 2.53 36.71
C ASP A 620 -20.13 1.41 35.67
N ILE A 621 -20.34 0.17 36.14
CA ILE A 621 -20.20 -1.01 35.32
C ILE A 621 -21.24 -1.10 34.19
N HIS A 622 -22.46 -0.61 34.40
CA HIS A 622 -23.49 -0.59 33.36
C HIS A 622 -23.10 0.39 32.26
N GLY A 623 -22.54 1.55 32.61
CA GLY A 623 -21.98 2.50 31.66
C GLY A 623 -20.87 1.89 30.80
N VAL A 624 -19.89 1.22 31.43
CA VAL A 624 -18.81 0.55 30.68
C VAL A 624 -19.38 -0.53 29.75
N LYS A 625 -20.22 -1.44 30.26
CA LYS A 625 -20.83 -2.52 29.45
C LYS A 625 -21.69 -1.99 28.30
N TYR A 626 -22.42 -0.89 28.52
CA TYR A 626 -23.23 -0.25 27.50
C TYR A 626 -22.37 0.21 26.31
N HIS A 627 -21.23 0.86 26.58
CA HIS A 627 -20.38 1.42 25.53
C HIS A 627 -19.47 0.41 24.82
N VAL A 628 -19.26 -0.81 25.34
CA VAL A 628 -18.41 -1.85 24.69
C VAL A 628 -18.80 -2.05 23.22
N LYS A 629 -20.10 -2.17 22.92
CA LYS A 629 -20.58 -2.37 21.54
C LYS A 629 -20.28 -1.18 20.64
N GLU A 630 -20.33 0.02 21.18
CA GLU A 630 -20.06 1.24 20.42
C GLU A 630 -18.56 1.50 20.24
N LEU A 631 -17.73 0.89 21.09
CA LEU A 631 -16.27 0.88 21.01
C LEU A 631 -15.73 -0.26 20.15
N ALA A 632 -16.59 -1.08 19.54
CA ALA A 632 -16.21 -2.19 18.64
C ALA A 632 -15.20 -1.83 17.52
N PRO A 633 -15.12 -0.58 17.00
CA PRO A 633 -14.02 -0.20 16.10
C PRO A 633 -12.64 -0.39 16.73
N TYR A 634 -12.50 -0.16 18.04
CA TYR A 634 -11.25 -0.06 18.78
C TYR A 634 -10.94 -1.23 19.71
N VAL A 635 -11.96 -1.99 20.11
CA VAL A 635 -11.83 -3.10 21.05
C VAL A 635 -12.10 -4.44 20.37
N LYS A 636 -11.40 -5.48 20.80
CA LYS A 636 -11.73 -6.86 20.45
C LYS A 636 -12.39 -7.55 21.64
N ILE A 637 -13.27 -8.50 21.33
CA ILE A 637 -14.01 -9.28 22.31
C ILE A 637 -13.68 -10.74 22.07
N GLU A 638 -13.06 -11.39 23.05
CA GLU A 638 -12.70 -12.80 23.03
C GLU A 638 -13.12 -13.43 24.37
N ASN A 639 -13.99 -14.45 24.32
CA ASN A 639 -14.49 -15.15 25.53
C ASN A 639 -15.06 -14.20 26.60
N ASP A 640 -15.92 -13.27 26.21
CA ASP A 640 -16.49 -12.20 27.05
C ASP A 640 -15.49 -11.17 27.62
N CYS A 641 -14.20 -11.36 27.41
CA CYS A 641 -13.17 -10.37 27.74
C CYS A 641 -13.02 -9.33 26.63
N VAL A 642 -12.86 -8.07 27.03
CA VAL A 642 -12.71 -6.91 26.16
C VAL A 642 -11.33 -6.32 26.35
N GLU A 643 -10.61 -6.13 25.26
CA GLU A 643 -9.30 -5.47 25.26
C GLU A 643 -9.15 -4.58 24.04
N LEU A 644 -8.15 -3.70 24.05
CA LEU A 644 -7.85 -2.86 22.90
C LEU A 644 -7.35 -3.70 21.72
N LYS A 645 -7.78 -3.39 20.50
CA LYS A 645 -7.32 -4.09 19.29
C LYS A 645 -5.83 -3.88 19.01
N HIS A 646 -5.27 -2.76 19.47
CA HIS A 646 -3.91 -2.36 19.10
C HIS A 646 -3.31 -1.34 20.07
N GLU A 647 -2.01 -1.45 20.31
CA GLU A 647 -1.24 -0.58 21.22
C GLU A 647 -1.28 0.91 20.83
N LEU A 648 -1.25 1.23 19.53
CA LEU A 648 -1.36 2.61 19.05
C LEU A 648 -2.65 3.32 19.51
N ILE A 649 -3.75 2.57 19.71
CA ILE A 649 -4.99 3.11 20.27
C ILE A 649 -4.77 3.51 21.74
N ALA A 650 -4.06 2.69 22.51
CA ALA A 650 -3.70 3.00 23.89
C ALA A 650 -2.81 4.24 23.97
N ILE A 651 -1.78 4.34 23.11
CA ILE A 651 -0.90 5.52 23.04
C ILE A 651 -1.74 6.78 22.73
N ALA A 652 -2.62 6.71 21.73
CA ALA A 652 -3.44 7.87 21.35
C ALA A 652 -4.40 8.28 22.48
N LEU A 653 -5.03 7.32 23.17
CA LEU A 653 -5.87 7.59 24.34
C LEU A 653 -5.10 8.25 25.47
N PHE A 654 -3.87 7.78 25.73
CA PHE A 654 -2.99 8.35 26.74
C PHE A 654 -2.65 9.81 26.42
N HIS A 655 -2.29 10.11 25.17
CA HIS A 655 -2.03 11.48 24.72
C HIS A 655 -3.27 12.35 24.82
N THR A 656 -4.43 11.88 24.34
CA THR A 656 -5.70 12.61 24.47
C THR A 656 -6.04 12.91 25.92
N PHE A 657 -5.85 11.96 26.83
CA PHE A 657 -6.11 12.18 28.24
C PHE A 657 -5.24 13.31 28.80
N LEU A 658 -3.94 13.30 28.55
CA LEU A 658 -3.05 14.35 29.08
C LEU A 658 -3.35 15.74 28.51
N GLU A 659 -3.79 15.81 27.26
CA GLU A 659 -4.12 17.09 26.63
C GLU A 659 -5.46 17.66 27.11
N VAL A 660 -6.41 16.80 27.50
CA VAL A 660 -7.75 17.22 27.94
C VAL A 660 -7.81 17.43 29.45
N PHE A 661 -7.11 16.63 30.26
CA PHE A 661 -7.26 16.61 31.70
C PHE A 661 -6.09 17.27 32.43
N ARG A 662 -6.40 18.27 33.27
CA ARG A 662 -5.41 19.08 34.00
C ARG A 662 -4.72 18.37 35.17
N ASN A 663 -5.24 17.23 35.64
CA ASN A 663 -4.68 16.47 36.77
C ASN A 663 -4.27 15.06 36.33
N PRO A 664 -3.02 14.88 35.88
CA PRO A 664 -2.56 13.58 35.38
C PRO A 664 -2.30 12.57 36.50
N ARG A 665 -2.28 12.99 37.77
CA ARG A 665 -1.94 12.11 38.90
C ARG A 665 -2.89 10.93 39.03
N SER A 666 -4.20 11.14 38.86
CA SER A 666 -5.19 10.07 39.01
C SER A 666 -4.98 8.98 37.97
N PHE A 667 -4.62 9.37 36.76
CA PHE A 667 -4.36 8.45 35.67
C PHE A 667 -3.12 7.57 35.87
N PHE A 668 -2.02 8.10 36.44
CA PHE A 668 -0.85 7.28 36.80
C PHE A 668 -1.13 6.30 37.95
N ILE A 669 -2.22 6.49 38.72
CA ILE A 669 -2.70 5.49 39.68
C ILE A 669 -3.39 4.34 38.93
N ALA A 670 -4.22 4.67 37.93
CA ALA A 670 -5.01 3.72 37.17
C ALA A 670 -4.17 2.90 36.17
N CYS A 671 -3.28 3.55 35.43
CA CYS A 671 -2.52 2.94 34.35
C CYS A 671 -1.45 1.97 34.82
N ASP A 672 -1.07 1.09 33.91
CA ASP A 672 0.13 0.27 34.04
C ASP A 672 1.37 1.17 34.04
N VAL A 673 2.18 1.02 35.10
CA VAL A 673 3.35 1.87 35.31
C VAL A 673 4.47 1.58 34.32
N ARG A 674 4.60 0.36 33.78
CA ARG A 674 5.59 0.00 32.77
C ARG A 674 5.30 0.76 31.48
N LYS A 675 4.06 0.66 31.01
CA LYS A 675 3.56 1.35 29.81
C LYS A 675 3.62 2.87 29.93
N ALA A 676 3.33 3.40 31.11
CA ALA A 676 3.47 4.83 31.38
C ALA A 676 4.93 5.31 31.31
N LEU A 677 5.86 4.55 31.89
CA LEU A 677 7.29 4.88 31.90
C LEU A 677 7.94 4.78 30.52
N GLU A 678 7.44 3.88 29.67
CA GLU A 678 7.83 3.84 28.26
C GLU A 678 7.56 5.19 27.59
N LEU A 679 6.37 5.77 27.72
CA LEU A 679 6.02 6.98 26.96
C LEU A 679 6.72 8.24 27.48
N ILE A 680 7.02 8.35 28.77
CA ILE A 680 7.51 9.60 29.36
C ILE A 680 8.98 9.84 29.04
N ARG A 681 9.35 11.10 28.74
CA ARG A 681 10.74 11.53 28.48
C ARG A 681 11.22 12.68 29.35
N PRO A 682 12.48 12.62 29.85
CA PRO A 682 13.21 13.78 30.35
C PRO A 682 13.06 14.99 29.44
N GLU A 683 13.04 16.21 29.98
CA GLU A 683 13.20 17.42 29.16
C GLU A 683 14.62 17.52 28.59
N ASP A 684 14.71 17.79 27.29
CA ASP A 684 15.94 18.08 26.54
C ASP A 684 15.56 19.01 25.37
N GLU A 685 16.03 20.26 25.43
CA GLU A 685 15.76 21.27 24.41
C GLU A 685 16.42 20.95 23.05
N ASN A 686 17.41 20.06 23.03
CA ASN A 686 18.16 19.68 21.83
C ASN A 686 17.70 18.34 21.23
N GLN A 687 16.83 17.60 21.92
CA GLN A 687 16.40 16.27 21.47
C GLN A 687 15.02 16.32 20.82
N LYS A 688 14.93 15.96 19.55
CA LYS A 688 13.65 15.78 18.87
C LYS A 688 13.05 14.44 19.29
N TYR A 689 12.06 14.47 20.17
CA TYR A 689 11.38 13.25 20.60
C TYR A 689 10.62 12.58 19.46
N HIS A 690 10.52 11.26 19.55
CA HIS A 690 9.58 10.51 18.73
C HIS A 690 8.15 10.99 18.99
N PRO A 691 7.24 11.07 17.99
CA PRO A 691 5.88 11.59 18.18
C PRO A 691 5.04 10.85 19.23
N PHE A 692 5.35 9.59 19.52
CA PHE A 692 4.66 8.82 20.56
C PHE A 692 5.13 9.15 21.98
N ALA A 693 6.32 9.73 22.13
CA ALA A 693 6.87 10.08 23.43
C ALA A 693 6.19 11.32 24.02
N ILE A 694 6.23 11.42 25.35
CA ILE A 694 5.57 12.45 26.14
C ILE A 694 6.63 13.17 26.96
N PRO A 695 7.04 14.38 26.54
CA PRO A 695 7.98 15.18 27.31
C PRO A 695 7.42 15.53 28.69
N LEU A 696 8.28 15.54 29.72
CA LEU A 696 7.90 15.99 31.06
C LEU A 696 7.34 17.43 31.07
N SER A 697 7.64 18.29 30.10
CA SER A 697 7.01 19.62 30.01
C SER A 697 5.48 19.57 29.87
N ARG A 698 4.94 18.47 29.34
CA ARG A 698 3.49 18.25 29.22
C ARG A 698 2.84 17.77 30.54
N ILE A 699 3.65 17.37 31.53
CA ILE A 699 3.18 16.82 32.81
C ILE A 699 4.06 17.30 33.94
N SER A 700 3.52 18.00 34.94
CA SER A 700 4.33 18.39 36.11
C SER A 700 4.92 17.15 36.82
N PHE A 701 6.20 16.84 36.58
CA PHE A 701 6.86 15.65 37.14
C PHE A 701 6.77 15.63 38.66
N LYS A 702 6.97 16.80 39.28
CA LYS A 702 6.81 17.01 40.72
C LYS A 702 5.45 16.54 41.25
N SER A 703 4.38 16.69 40.46
CA SER A 703 3.03 16.30 40.86
C SER A 703 2.78 14.78 40.82
N ILE A 704 3.55 14.04 40.01
CA ILE A 704 3.35 12.60 39.77
C ILE A 704 4.48 11.73 40.32
N ARG A 705 5.63 12.30 40.68
CA ARG A 705 6.85 11.58 41.12
C ARG A 705 6.58 10.56 42.22
N LEU A 706 5.96 10.99 43.33
CA LEU A 706 5.67 10.09 44.46
C LEU A 706 4.75 8.93 44.07
N THR A 707 3.78 9.20 43.18
CA THR A 707 2.91 8.15 42.63
C THR A 707 3.75 7.15 41.84
N LEU A 708 4.60 7.62 40.91
CA LEU A 708 5.46 6.75 40.11
C LEU A 708 6.43 5.94 40.98
N GLU A 709 7.12 6.55 41.95
CA GLU A 709 8.03 5.85 42.88
C GLU A 709 7.32 4.73 43.65
N THR A 710 6.09 5.00 44.10
CA THR A 710 5.28 4.01 44.82
C THR A 710 4.93 2.85 43.88
N ARG A 711 4.45 3.16 42.67
CA ARG A 711 4.02 2.16 41.68
C ARG A 711 5.18 1.31 41.15
N ILE A 712 6.35 1.91 40.94
CA ILE A 712 7.59 1.21 40.56
C ILE A 712 7.98 0.17 41.61
N LYS A 713 7.91 0.54 42.89
CA LYS A 713 8.20 -0.37 44.02
C LYS A 713 7.17 -1.49 44.11
N GLU A 714 5.88 -1.16 44.01
CA GLU A 714 4.80 -2.16 44.00
C GLU A 714 4.96 -3.17 42.86
N ALA A 715 5.36 -2.70 41.68
CA ALA A 715 5.59 -3.54 40.51
C ALA A 715 6.95 -4.27 40.51
N SER A 716 7.79 -4.07 41.55
CA SER A 716 9.15 -4.63 41.64
C SER A 716 10.00 -4.39 40.39
N MET A 717 9.85 -3.22 39.76
CA MET A 717 10.52 -2.92 38.50
C MET A 717 11.99 -2.59 38.72
N ASN A 718 12.85 -3.19 37.89
CA ASN A 718 14.23 -2.75 37.77
C ASN A 718 14.31 -1.49 36.90
N MET A 719 14.67 -0.36 37.51
CA MET A 719 14.82 0.92 36.82
C MET A 719 16.28 1.28 36.51
N GLU A 720 17.22 0.35 36.72
CA GLU A 720 18.64 0.59 36.48
C GLU A 720 18.90 1.02 35.02
N GLY A 721 19.48 2.22 34.86
CA GLY A 721 19.77 2.79 33.55
C GLY A 721 18.57 3.47 32.86
N HIS A 722 17.40 3.57 33.50
CA HIS A 722 16.25 4.26 32.94
C HIS A 722 16.44 5.81 32.98
N PRO A 723 16.10 6.56 31.91
CA PRO A 723 16.32 8.01 31.79
C PRO A 723 15.74 8.86 32.90
N LEU A 724 14.59 8.43 33.43
CA LEU A 724 13.90 9.14 34.49
C LEU A 724 14.57 8.98 35.87
N MET A 725 15.53 8.06 36.03
CA MET A 725 16.22 7.85 37.30
C MET A 725 16.95 9.09 37.82
N LYS A 726 17.47 9.94 36.92
CA LYS A 726 18.11 11.20 37.33
C LYS A 726 17.15 12.10 38.12
N TYR A 727 15.89 12.18 37.72
CA TYR A 727 14.88 13.01 38.39
C TYR A 727 14.31 12.39 39.66
N PHE A 728 14.34 11.06 39.81
CA PHE A 728 14.00 10.40 41.07
C PHE A 728 15.08 10.61 42.15
N ASN A 729 16.30 10.96 41.75
CA ASN A 729 17.43 11.20 42.66
C ASN A 729 17.66 12.67 43.01
N GLU A 730 17.09 13.61 42.25
CA GLU A 730 17.10 15.04 42.57
C GLU A 730 16.24 15.28 43.84
N LYS A 731 16.84 15.80 44.91
CA LYS A 731 16.14 16.07 46.19
C LYS A 731 15.42 17.41 46.18
#